data_AF-A0A9D6VV98-F1
#
_entry.id   AF-A0A9D6VV98-F1
#
_cell.length_a   1.000
_cell.length_b   1.000
_cell.length_c   1.000
_cell.angle_alpha   90.00
_cell.angle_beta   90.00
_cell.angle_gamma   90.00
#
_symmetry.space_group_name_H-M   'P 1'
#
loop_
_entity.id
_entity.type
_entity.pdbx_description
1 polymer ?
#
loop_
_entity_poly.entity_id
_entity_poly.type
_entity_poly.pdbx_seq_one_letter_code
_entity_poly.pdbx_strand_id
1 'polypeptide(L)'
;MRTGVGGGWWAIAALCVAGTACATGGDDAPDDGARPDGGDGETVADDGRDAPWDGACPPGRTPCATGCADLTTDPANCGGCGHSCGATEVCNEGSCAGTCGGGRIPCGAECIDPTGNREHCGRCDNACEDALNADGACELSACILTCRAGWQDRDGAPGCEYACTPSGAAEDCNGIDDDCDGTTDEGFSCAVGRATPCTTSCGTTGSGACSASCTPPAGAACLPPAESCNGADEDCDTVPDDGFACAPGTTGSCVTPCGSSGSRACDATCNWGACTAPGESCTGVDDDCDGVADDGFPCAAGSSGTCSTSCGSIGAHSCDGSCSWSACAAPVESCNGRDDDCDGAPDDGFECVSGSTTACTPACGGAGTRTCGTSCTWGSCAGPAEACNGRDDDCDGAPDDGFECVMAATGSCTTSCGSTGARSCTGSCNWSTCAATETCNDADDDCDGTTDEGFNVIVDDISYGTLAGYLSPCDGAGQTIGPDCNAAIHRYCWGTHAGCSTSGFGPVGGTPPGATVSCVTAPGAIDATFPALATFHAPCDGFTQRAGPDCNAAISRFCASRGYVSGFGPVENSYPSAWVVCVPSSLATYVWSDYTTLSAYDWRCDGTTERWGTACNAAIHLYCRALGHASGFGPTENSGDRADVVCLDG
;
A
#
# COMPACT_ATOMS: atom_id res chain seq x y z
N MET A 1 -4.45 -5.74 -12.55
CA MET A 1 -5.11 -5.33 -11.30
C MET A 1 -4.04 -4.87 -10.32
N ARG A 2 -4.19 -3.62 -9.85
CA ARG A 2 -3.63 -2.97 -8.64
C ARG A 2 -2.36 -3.58 -8.01
N THR A 3 -1.20 -2.95 -8.26
CA THR A 3 -0.44 -2.04 -7.35
C THR A 3 0.30 -2.76 -6.22
N GLY A 4 1.62 -2.79 -6.35
CA GLY A 4 2.56 -3.01 -5.25
C GLY A 4 3.32 -1.72 -4.89
N VAL A 5 4.17 -1.88 -3.88
CA VAL A 5 5.24 -1.00 -3.37
C VAL A 5 4.76 0.22 -2.55
N GLY A 6 5.20 0.51 -1.31
CA GLY A 6 6.24 -0.06 -0.45
C GLY A 6 7.40 0.94 -0.21
N GLY A 7 7.33 1.74 0.88
CA GLY A 7 8.42 2.55 1.47
C GLY A 7 8.81 3.82 0.67
N GLY A 8 8.95 5.03 1.21
CA GLY A 8 9.17 5.55 2.56
C GLY A 8 10.57 6.16 2.63
N TRP A 9 10.71 7.49 2.83
CA TRP A 9 11.75 8.20 3.64
C TRP A 9 11.89 9.73 3.35
N TRP A 10 11.80 10.55 4.43
CA TRP A 10 12.27 11.96 4.69
C TRP A 10 11.80 13.12 3.78
N ALA A 11 11.69 14.40 4.18
CA ALA A 11 11.52 15.12 5.44
C ALA A 11 11.37 16.63 5.09
N ILE A 12 10.74 17.39 5.99
CA ILE A 12 10.90 18.83 6.25
C ILE A 12 10.23 19.87 5.31
N ALA A 13 9.12 20.39 5.86
CA ALA A 13 8.72 21.80 6.03
C ALA A 13 8.64 22.76 4.83
N ALA A 14 7.40 23.20 4.56
CA ALA A 14 7.11 24.59 4.23
C ALA A 14 5.72 25.00 4.72
N LEU A 15 5.68 26.22 5.24
CA LEU A 15 4.56 27.05 5.69
C LEU A 15 3.24 26.85 4.91
N CYS A 16 2.13 26.83 5.64
CA CYS A 16 0.84 27.30 5.15
C CYS A 16 0.41 28.51 5.98
N VAL A 17 0.18 29.63 5.29
CA VAL A 17 -0.41 30.86 5.81
C VAL A 17 -1.90 30.85 5.50
N ALA A 18 -2.65 31.39 6.47
CA ALA A 18 -3.99 31.99 6.41
C ALA A 18 -5.23 31.10 6.20
N GLY A 19 -6.07 31.14 7.23
CA GLY A 19 -7.41 31.67 7.09
C GLY A 19 -8.53 30.71 7.46
N THR A 20 -9.08 30.82 8.68
CA THR A 20 -10.48 31.26 8.90
C THR A 20 -10.83 31.30 10.40
N ALA A 21 -11.23 32.51 10.81
CA ALA A 21 -12.22 32.93 11.81
C ALA A 21 -12.62 32.04 13.03
N CYS A 22 -12.44 32.66 14.21
CA CYS A 22 -13.43 32.89 15.29
C CYS A 22 -14.87 32.38 15.06
N ALA A 23 -15.65 31.94 16.04
CA ALA A 23 -15.52 31.90 17.50
C ALA A 23 -16.65 31.01 18.06
N THR A 24 -16.41 30.31 19.17
CA THR A 24 -17.43 30.04 20.19
C THR A 24 -16.71 29.88 21.52
N GLY A 25 -16.76 30.93 22.35
CA GLY A 25 -16.42 30.86 23.76
C GLY A 25 -17.65 30.42 24.55
N GLY A 26 -17.45 29.46 25.46
CA GLY A 26 -18.37 29.07 26.50
C GLY A 26 -17.54 28.81 27.77
N ASP A 27 -17.79 29.67 28.75
CA ASP A 27 -17.99 29.39 30.18
C ASP A 27 -16.95 28.53 30.93
N ASP A 28 -16.16 29.14 31.80
CA ASP A 28 -16.24 28.93 33.26
C ASP A 28 -15.10 29.64 34.03
N ALA A 29 -15.54 30.71 34.70
CA ALA A 29 -15.16 31.39 35.95
C ALA A 29 -13.77 31.25 36.66
N PRO A 30 -13.40 32.27 37.47
CA PRO A 30 -12.03 32.62 37.86
C PRO A 30 -11.76 32.47 39.38
N ASP A 31 -10.54 32.84 39.79
CA ASP A 31 -10.21 33.75 40.92
C ASP A 31 -9.02 33.26 41.75
N ASP A 32 -7.88 33.94 41.60
CA ASP A 32 -6.80 34.01 42.58
C ASP A 32 -6.33 35.48 42.67
N GLY A 33 -7.06 36.28 43.46
CA GLY A 33 -6.51 37.11 44.53
C GLY A 33 -5.47 38.19 44.20
N ALA A 34 -5.84 39.45 44.43
CA ALA A 34 -5.12 40.35 45.36
C ALA A 34 -5.88 41.68 45.57
N ARG A 35 -6.32 41.89 46.81
CA ARG A 35 -6.62 43.21 47.42
C ARG A 35 -5.31 44.02 47.59
N PRO A 36 -5.30 45.38 47.75
CA PRO A 36 -6.17 46.09 48.71
C PRO A 36 -6.71 47.51 48.34
N ASP A 37 -7.82 47.80 49.02
CA ASP A 37 -8.30 49.03 49.68
C ASP A 37 -8.39 50.41 48.99
N GLY A 38 -9.62 50.94 49.01
CA GLY A 38 -9.99 52.36 49.00
C GLY A 38 -11.50 52.53 48.72
N GLY A 39 -12.27 53.20 49.60
CA GLY A 39 -13.70 53.43 49.37
C GLY A 39 -14.27 54.68 50.04
N ASP A 40 -15.42 55.15 49.52
CA ASP A 40 -16.44 56.07 50.05
C ASP A 40 -17.59 56.23 49.00
N GLY A 41 -18.92 56.33 49.28
CA GLY A 41 -19.70 56.41 50.53
C GLY A 41 -21.27 56.30 50.40
N GLU A 42 -21.93 56.34 51.58
CA GLU A 42 -23.32 56.74 52.02
C GLU A 42 -24.65 55.90 51.85
N THR A 43 -25.13 55.34 53.00
CA THR A 43 -26.46 55.20 53.74
C THR A 43 -27.90 54.82 53.19
N VAL A 44 -28.44 53.67 53.71
CA VAL A 44 -29.79 53.13 54.24
C VAL A 44 -31.18 53.86 54.14
N ALA A 45 -32.42 53.25 54.22
CA ALA A 45 -33.06 52.24 55.16
C ALA A 45 -34.46 51.61 54.72
N ASP A 46 -35.14 50.83 55.62
CA ASP A 46 -36.07 49.63 55.51
C ASP A 46 -37.51 49.71 56.19
N ASP A 47 -38.42 48.70 55.97
CA ASP A 47 -39.16 47.83 56.99
C ASP A 47 -40.73 47.53 56.93
N GLY A 48 -41.17 46.27 57.23
CA GLY A 48 -42.40 45.89 58.04
C GLY A 48 -43.63 45.05 57.53
N ARG A 49 -44.18 44.04 58.30
CA ARG A 49 -45.37 43.13 58.05
C ARG A 49 -46.45 42.98 59.22
N ASP A 50 -47.68 42.46 58.93
CA ASP A 50 -48.73 41.60 59.64
C ASP A 50 -49.68 41.99 60.87
N ALA A 51 -51.04 41.70 60.81
CA ALA A 51 -52.04 41.49 61.95
C ALA A 51 -53.50 40.92 61.56
N PRO A 52 -54.36 40.31 62.47
CA PRO A 52 -55.58 39.44 62.19
C PRO A 52 -57.05 39.98 62.41
N TRP A 53 -58.10 39.21 61.96
CA TRP A 53 -59.48 39.57 61.44
C TRP A 53 -60.74 39.43 62.38
N ASP A 54 -61.65 40.43 62.39
CA ASP A 54 -62.93 40.55 63.17
C ASP A 54 -64.25 40.05 62.48
N GLY A 55 -64.21 39.18 61.47
CA GLY A 55 -65.42 38.47 60.98
C GLY A 55 -66.46 39.23 60.14
N ALA A 56 -66.21 40.46 59.68
CA ALA A 56 -67.05 41.18 58.71
C ALA A 56 -66.41 41.26 57.32
N CYS A 57 -67.22 41.14 56.25
CA CYS A 57 -66.75 41.11 54.86
C CYS A 57 -67.08 42.37 54.05
N PRO A 58 -66.20 42.78 53.10
CA PRO A 58 -66.50 43.84 52.14
C PRO A 58 -67.80 43.56 51.36
N PRO A 59 -68.54 44.61 50.92
CA PRO A 59 -69.76 44.43 50.15
C PRO A 59 -69.55 43.51 48.94
N GLY A 60 -70.46 42.57 48.74
CA GLY A 60 -70.37 41.56 47.67
C GLY A 60 -69.69 40.25 48.11
N ARG A 61 -68.99 40.22 49.25
CA ARG A 61 -68.41 39.00 49.81
C ARG A 61 -69.19 38.49 51.01
N THR A 62 -69.26 37.17 51.17
CA THR A 62 -69.98 36.50 52.24
C THR A 62 -69.00 35.93 53.28
N PRO A 63 -69.26 36.12 54.58
CA PRO A 63 -68.43 35.54 55.63
C PRO A 63 -68.58 34.02 55.70
N CYS A 64 -67.46 33.32 55.49
CA CYS A 64 -67.31 31.88 55.60
C CYS A 64 -66.36 31.54 56.75
N ALA A 65 -66.33 30.27 57.18
CA ALA A 65 -65.53 29.84 58.35
C ALA A 65 -64.02 30.15 58.24
N THR A 66 -63.50 30.29 57.02
CA THR A 66 -62.09 30.59 56.71
C THR A 66 -61.83 32.06 56.34
N GLY A 67 -62.85 32.93 56.33
CA GLY A 67 -62.75 34.34 55.92
C GLY A 67 -63.82 34.77 54.92
N CYS A 68 -63.62 35.90 54.25
CA CYS A 68 -64.58 36.48 53.31
C CYS A 68 -64.42 35.97 51.88
N ALA A 69 -65.40 35.19 51.44
CA ALA A 69 -65.41 34.60 50.11
C ALA A 69 -66.39 35.32 49.18
N ASP A 70 -66.02 35.48 47.91
CA ASP A 70 -66.97 35.91 46.89
C ASP A 70 -67.73 34.69 46.39
N LEU A 71 -68.96 34.47 46.85
CA LEU A 71 -69.69 33.26 46.47
C LEU A 71 -70.01 33.19 44.98
N THR A 72 -69.78 34.26 44.20
CA THR A 72 -70.07 34.30 42.77
C THR A 72 -68.89 33.91 41.88
N THR A 73 -67.66 34.06 42.38
CA THR A 73 -66.42 33.82 41.62
C THR A 73 -65.39 32.98 42.37
N ASP A 74 -65.52 32.82 43.69
CA ASP A 74 -64.63 32.01 44.52
C ASP A 74 -64.95 30.51 44.34
N PRO A 75 -64.06 29.74 43.70
CA PRO A 75 -64.28 28.31 43.45
C PRO A 75 -64.29 27.46 44.70
N ALA A 76 -63.70 27.91 45.82
CA ALA A 76 -63.72 27.17 47.08
C ALA A 76 -65.03 27.37 47.86
N ASN A 77 -65.83 28.40 47.51
CA ASN A 77 -67.03 28.81 48.22
C ASN A 77 -68.18 29.12 47.25
N CYS A 78 -68.28 28.39 46.15
CA CYS A 78 -69.15 28.77 45.05
C CYS A 78 -70.63 28.48 45.34
N GLY A 79 -71.45 29.53 45.32
CA GLY A 79 -72.87 29.46 45.67
C GLY A 79 -73.15 29.32 47.17
N GLY A 80 -72.13 29.01 47.97
CA GLY A 80 -72.23 28.86 49.41
C GLY A 80 -70.87 28.57 50.04
N CYS A 81 -70.69 29.01 51.29
CA CYS A 81 -69.46 28.78 52.03
C CYS A 81 -69.09 27.29 52.12
N GLY A 82 -67.85 26.96 51.78
CA GLY A 82 -67.34 25.59 51.76
C GLY A 82 -67.90 24.71 50.63
N HIS A 83 -68.68 25.27 49.70
CA HIS A 83 -69.14 24.57 48.50
C HIS A 83 -68.09 24.71 47.40
N SER A 84 -67.01 23.92 47.50
CA SER A 84 -65.94 23.95 46.52
C SER A 84 -66.36 23.25 45.23
N CYS A 85 -66.14 23.91 44.10
CA CYS A 85 -66.34 23.34 42.78
C CYS A 85 -65.39 22.17 42.52
N GLY A 86 -65.79 21.26 41.62
CA GLY A 86 -64.93 20.17 41.20
C GLY A 86 -63.62 20.70 40.61
N ALA A 87 -62.58 19.85 40.60
CA ALA A 87 -61.23 20.25 40.17
C ALA A 87 -61.14 20.83 38.74
N THR A 88 -62.19 20.67 37.93
CA THR A 88 -62.28 21.17 36.55
C THR A 88 -63.45 22.13 36.35
N GLU A 89 -64.02 22.68 37.43
CA GLU A 89 -65.13 23.62 37.39
C GLU A 89 -64.68 24.98 37.94
N VAL A 90 -65.15 26.05 37.31
CA VAL A 90 -64.99 27.43 37.79
C VAL A 90 -66.25 27.86 38.52
N CYS A 91 -66.11 28.78 39.47
CA CYS A 91 -67.30 29.40 40.04
C CYS A 91 -67.83 30.43 39.06
N ASN A 92 -68.90 30.09 38.35
CA ASN A 92 -69.54 31.00 37.42
C ASN A 92 -70.86 31.50 38.00
N GLU A 93 -70.83 32.72 38.51
CA GLU A 93 -71.99 33.42 39.08
C GLU A 93 -72.66 32.63 40.20
N GLY A 94 -71.84 31.96 41.02
CA GLY A 94 -72.28 31.21 42.19
C GLY A 94 -72.84 29.82 41.89
N SER A 95 -72.58 29.29 40.70
CA SER A 95 -72.75 27.87 40.40
C SER A 95 -71.46 27.30 39.82
N CYS A 96 -71.06 26.12 40.31
CA CYS A 96 -69.94 25.40 39.73
C CYS A 96 -70.30 24.99 38.30
N ALA A 97 -69.52 25.48 37.35
CA ALA A 97 -69.72 25.24 35.93
C ALA A 97 -68.40 24.93 35.25
N GLY A 98 -68.42 24.15 34.17
CA GLY A 98 -67.19 23.84 33.43
C GLY A 98 -66.57 25.03 32.68
N THR A 99 -67.27 26.16 32.54
CA THR A 99 -66.81 27.33 31.76
C THR A 99 -67.37 28.66 32.26
N CYS A 100 -66.65 29.77 32.05
CA CYS A 100 -67.11 31.14 32.33
C CYS A 100 -68.18 31.61 31.35
N GLY A 101 -69.22 32.26 31.86
CA GLY A 101 -70.29 32.88 31.08
C GLY A 101 -70.07 34.40 30.86
N GLY A 102 -70.74 34.94 29.84
CA GLY A 102 -70.85 36.39 29.65
C GLY A 102 -69.59 37.09 29.11
N GLY A 103 -68.80 36.42 28.26
CA GLY A 103 -67.61 37.01 27.63
C GLY A 103 -66.38 37.13 28.52
N ARG A 104 -66.52 36.76 29.80
CA ARG A 104 -65.40 36.62 30.75
C ARG A 104 -64.58 35.37 30.42
N ILE A 105 -63.29 35.44 30.68
CA ILE A 105 -62.36 34.34 30.41
C ILE A 105 -61.95 33.66 31.73
N PRO A 106 -61.78 32.33 31.75
CA PRO A 106 -61.27 31.63 32.92
C PRO A 106 -59.79 31.93 33.11
N CYS A 107 -59.46 32.70 34.15
CA CYS A 107 -58.09 32.95 34.62
C CYS A 107 -57.84 32.10 35.85
N GLY A 108 -57.40 30.86 35.61
CA GLY A 108 -57.36 29.83 36.64
C GLY A 108 -58.79 29.39 36.98
N ALA A 109 -59.17 29.56 38.24
CA ALA A 109 -60.49 29.14 38.72
C ALA A 109 -61.52 30.30 38.77
N GLU A 110 -61.08 31.53 38.48
CA GLU A 110 -61.91 32.74 38.46
C GLU A 110 -62.25 33.20 37.02
N CYS A 111 -63.36 33.94 36.87
CA CYS A 111 -63.78 34.51 35.58
C CYS A 111 -63.53 36.03 35.54
N ILE A 112 -62.58 36.49 34.70
CA ILE A 112 -62.16 37.90 34.59
C ILE A 112 -62.68 38.54 33.29
N ASP A 113 -63.01 39.84 33.33
CA ASP A 113 -63.29 40.65 32.14
C ASP A 113 -61.97 41.23 31.56
N PRO A 114 -61.54 40.78 30.37
CA PRO A 114 -60.28 41.20 29.82
C PRO A 114 -60.35 42.54 29.06
N THR A 115 -61.50 43.19 28.94
CA THR A 115 -61.66 44.35 28.03
C THR A 115 -61.16 45.69 28.58
N GLY A 116 -61.17 45.85 29.90
CA GLY A 116 -60.78 47.11 30.56
C GLY A 116 -59.93 46.91 31.81
N ASN A 117 -59.57 45.67 32.14
CA ASN A 117 -58.69 45.42 33.27
C ASN A 117 -57.24 45.61 32.83
N ARG A 118 -56.56 46.64 33.38
CA ARG A 118 -55.15 46.94 33.09
C ARG A 118 -54.25 45.72 33.28
N GLU A 119 -54.52 44.86 34.26
CA GLU A 119 -53.68 43.70 34.64
C GLU A 119 -54.00 42.42 33.84
N HIS A 120 -55.16 42.35 33.19
CA HIS A 120 -55.63 41.17 32.45
C HIS A 120 -56.17 41.57 31.07
N CYS A 121 -55.50 42.50 30.39
CA CYS A 121 -55.99 43.13 29.17
C CYS A 121 -55.94 42.15 27.98
N GLY A 122 -57.10 41.80 27.43
CA GLY A 122 -57.30 40.85 26.33
C GLY A 122 -57.12 39.37 26.70
N ARG A 123 -56.27 39.05 27.68
CA ARG A 123 -56.07 37.70 28.24
C ARG A 123 -55.63 37.78 29.70
N CYS A 124 -55.69 36.64 30.39
CA CYS A 124 -55.17 36.52 31.75
C CYS A 124 -53.69 36.94 31.82
N ASP A 125 -53.32 37.58 32.92
CA ASP A 125 -51.96 38.03 33.25
C ASP A 125 -51.26 38.87 32.17
N ASN A 126 -51.99 39.77 31.50
CA ASN A 126 -51.44 40.70 30.51
C ASN A 126 -51.61 42.16 30.96
N ALA A 127 -50.66 42.62 31.78
CA ALA A 127 -50.64 43.98 32.30
C ALA A 127 -50.12 45.01 31.29
N CYS A 128 -50.73 46.21 31.21
CA CYS A 128 -50.22 47.30 30.37
C CYS A 128 -49.14 48.13 31.10
N GLU A 129 -47.90 48.11 30.57
CA GLU A 129 -46.73 48.81 31.12
C GLU A 129 -46.67 50.30 30.68
N ASP A 130 -46.07 51.13 31.54
CA ASP A 130 -45.74 52.54 31.22
C ASP A 130 -44.45 52.61 30.37
N ALA A 131 -44.22 53.73 29.68
CA ALA A 131 -43.02 53.97 28.86
C ALA A 131 -42.31 55.28 29.24
N LEU A 132 -41.21 55.62 28.54
CA LEU A 132 -40.40 56.80 28.82
C LEU A 132 -41.26 58.07 28.69
N ASN A 133 -41.49 58.76 29.81
CA ASN A 133 -42.38 59.92 29.90
C ASN A 133 -43.83 59.69 29.39
N ALA A 134 -44.33 58.45 29.40
CA ALA A 134 -45.70 58.09 29.00
C ALA A 134 -46.31 57.01 29.90
N ASP A 135 -47.64 57.04 30.11
CA ASP A 135 -48.36 56.09 30.99
C ASP A 135 -49.23 55.10 30.18
N GLY A 136 -49.27 53.82 30.58
CA GLY A 136 -49.93 52.70 29.89
C GLY A 136 -51.33 52.34 30.40
N ALA A 137 -52.29 52.08 29.51
CA ALA A 137 -53.70 51.80 29.84
C ALA A 137 -54.34 50.71 28.96
N CYS A 138 -55.33 49.96 29.51
CA CYS A 138 -56.11 48.95 28.77
C CYS A 138 -57.40 49.56 28.21
N GLU A 139 -57.52 49.57 26.88
CA GLU A 139 -58.72 50.03 26.19
C GLU A 139 -59.11 49.01 25.11
N LEU A 140 -60.35 48.51 25.18
CA LEU A 140 -60.91 47.52 24.24
C LEU A 140 -60.02 46.27 24.07
N SER A 141 -59.55 45.71 25.18
CA SER A 141 -58.66 44.54 25.22
C SER A 141 -57.25 44.77 24.63
N ALA A 142 -56.80 46.02 24.45
CA ALA A 142 -55.45 46.36 24.00
C ALA A 142 -54.76 47.40 24.90
N CYS A 143 -53.43 47.32 25.02
CA CYS A 143 -52.63 48.29 25.77
C CYS A 143 -52.21 49.48 24.90
N ILE A 144 -52.40 50.71 25.38
CA ILE A 144 -52.01 51.98 24.73
C ILE A 144 -51.16 52.88 25.66
N LEU A 145 -50.39 53.83 25.10
CA LEU A 145 -49.53 54.80 25.83
C LEU A 145 -49.97 56.25 25.61
N THR A 146 -49.82 57.12 26.63
CA THR A 146 -50.12 58.57 26.54
C THR A 146 -48.99 59.44 27.13
N CYS A 147 -48.50 60.45 26.40
CA CYS A 147 -47.39 61.33 26.82
C CYS A 147 -47.71 62.24 28.01
N ARG A 148 -46.70 62.46 28.87
CA ARG A 148 -46.70 63.46 29.96
C ARG A 148 -46.42 64.87 29.41
N ALA A 149 -46.88 65.92 30.11
CA ALA A 149 -46.77 67.31 29.66
C ALA A 149 -45.32 67.81 29.51
N GLY A 150 -45.04 68.59 28.46
CA GLY A 150 -43.70 69.11 28.13
C GLY A 150 -42.84 68.18 27.27
N TRP A 151 -43.37 66.99 26.96
CA TRP A 151 -42.73 65.98 26.13
C TRP A 151 -43.59 65.68 24.92
N GLN A 152 -42.93 65.44 23.79
CA GLN A 152 -43.58 65.06 22.54
C GLN A 152 -42.97 63.76 22.04
N ASP A 153 -43.83 62.83 21.63
CA ASP A 153 -43.46 61.70 20.78
C ASP A 153 -43.42 62.20 19.34
N ARG A 154 -42.23 62.18 18.72
CA ARG A 154 -42.01 62.68 17.35
C ARG A 154 -41.76 61.57 16.33
N ASP A 155 -41.38 60.39 16.78
CA ASP A 155 -40.99 59.29 15.89
C ASP A 155 -41.96 58.09 15.97
N GLY A 156 -42.97 58.16 16.85
CA GLY A 156 -43.97 57.12 17.05
C GLY A 156 -43.42 55.89 17.76
N ALA A 157 -42.21 55.96 18.33
CA ALA A 157 -41.67 54.91 19.17
C ALA A 157 -42.34 54.94 20.55
N PRO A 158 -42.39 53.81 21.28
CA PRO A 158 -42.99 53.79 22.62
C PRO A 158 -42.24 54.69 23.61
N GLY A 159 -42.72 55.92 23.82
CA GLY A 159 -42.16 56.91 24.73
C GLY A 159 -42.36 58.34 24.21
N CYS A 160 -41.92 59.34 24.97
CA CYS A 160 -41.97 60.75 24.57
C CYS A 160 -40.62 61.40 24.92
N GLU A 161 -39.75 61.52 23.93
CA GLU A 161 -38.31 61.75 24.08
C GLU A 161 -37.90 63.20 23.89
N TYR A 162 -38.74 64.01 23.22
CA TYR A 162 -38.37 65.38 22.86
C TYR A 162 -38.93 66.38 23.87
N ALA A 163 -38.03 66.99 24.64
CA ALA A 163 -38.34 68.08 25.56
C ALA A 163 -38.17 69.43 24.86
N CYS A 164 -39.27 70.13 24.61
CA CYS A 164 -39.24 71.51 24.11
C CYS A 164 -40.41 72.33 24.63
N THR A 165 -40.14 73.59 24.99
CA THR A 165 -41.12 74.54 25.48
C THR A 165 -41.10 75.77 24.57
N PRO A 166 -42.11 75.97 23.70
CA PRO A 166 -42.08 77.02 22.69
C PRO A 166 -41.90 78.41 23.31
N SER A 167 -40.94 79.19 22.80
CA SER A 167 -40.60 80.54 23.28
C SER A 167 -41.04 81.66 22.32
N GLY A 168 -41.35 81.32 21.07
CA GLY A 168 -41.79 82.24 20.02
C GLY A 168 -42.40 81.52 18.83
N ALA A 169 -42.42 82.18 17.66
CA ALA A 169 -42.92 81.60 16.40
C ALA A 169 -41.95 81.79 15.21
N ALA A 170 -40.73 82.29 15.46
CA ALA A 170 -39.68 82.48 14.46
C ALA A 170 -38.30 82.50 15.13
N GLU A 171 -37.29 81.92 14.48
CA GLU A 171 -35.93 81.75 14.99
C GLU A 171 -35.08 83.02 14.99
N ASP A 172 -34.23 83.16 16.02
CA ASP A 172 -33.14 84.14 16.10
C ASP A 172 -31.79 83.39 15.96
N CYS A 173 -30.78 83.90 15.22
CA CYS A 173 -29.45 83.24 15.06
C CYS A 173 -28.67 83.21 16.40
N ASN A 174 -29.06 82.33 17.33
CA ASN A 174 -28.64 82.28 18.74
C ASN A 174 -28.29 80.86 19.22
N GLY A 175 -28.64 79.82 18.45
CA GLY A 175 -28.34 78.42 18.74
C GLY A 175 -29.39 77.67 19.57
N ILE A 176 -30.63 78.14 19.65
CA ILE A 176 -31.76 77.50 20.35
C ILE A 176 -32.95 77.32 19.38
N ASP A 177 -33.64 76.18 19.43
CA ASP A 177 -34.88 75.86 18.68
C ASP A 177 -36.08 76.54 19.39
N ASP A 178 -36.41 77.74 18.94
CA ASP A 178 -37.32 78.65 19.64
C ASP A 178 -38.80 78.37 19.33
N ASP A 179 -39.10 77.77 18.18
CA ASP A 179 -40.45 77.36 17.78
C ASP A 179 -40.75 75.86 17.94
N CYS A 180 -39.77 75.09 18.42
CA CYS A 180 -39.84 73.66 18.67
C CYS A 180 -40.16 72.85 17.40
N ASP A 181 -39.78 73.27 16.21
CA ASP A 181 -40.00 72.49 14.99
C ASP A 181 -38.98 71.35 14.82
N GLY A 182 -37.89 71.36 15.59
CA GLY A 182 -36.82 70.37 15.57
C GLY A 182 -35.58 70.81 14.80
N THR A 183 -35.54 72.05 14.32
CA THR A 183 -34.36 72.71 13.76
C THR A 183 -33.93 73.92 14.61
N THR A 184 -32.70 74.40 14.39
CA THR A 184 -32.14 75.50 15.18
C THR A 184 -31.58 76.53 14.22
N ASP A 185 -31.95 77.80 14.40
CA ASP A 185 -31.51 78.93 13.58
C ASP A 185 -31.76 78.76 12.07
N GLU A 186 -32.88 78.16 11.64
CA GLU A 186 -33.21 78.04 10.22
C GLU A 186 -33.66 79.38 9.60
N GLY A 187 -33.34 79.57 8.32
CA GLY A 187 -33.64 80.82 7.58
C GLY A 187 -32.45 81.78 7.38
N PHE A 188 -31.25 81.46 7.87
CA PHE A 188 -30.01 82.22 7.65
C PHE A 188 -29.10 81.61 6.55
N SER A 189 -28.17 82.41 5.99
CA SER A 189 -27.32 81.97 4.84
C SER A 189 -26.23 80.95 5.23
N CYS A 190 -25.76 81.00 6.47
CA CYS A 190 -24.88 80.01 7.07
C CYS A 190 -24.89 80.14 8.59
N ALA A 191 -24.65 79.04 9.30
CA ALA A 191 -24.48 79.06 10.76
C ALA A 191 -23.11 79.65 11.15
N VAL A 192 -23.06 80.42 12.24
CA VAL A 192 -21.84 81.09 12.71
C VAL A 192 -20.69 80.08 12.86
N GLY A 193 -19.51 80.42 12.32
CA GLY A 193 -18.30 79.59 12.42
C GLY A 193 -18.29 78.37 11.50
N ARG A 194 -19.39 78.05 10.81
CA ARG A 194 -19.43 76.93 9.85
C ARG A 194 -18.58 77.24 8.62
N ALA A 195 -17.79 76.27 8.18
CA ALA A 195 -17.03 76.40 6.94
C ALA A 195 -18.00 76.50 5.75
N THR A 196 -17.84 77.53 4.94
CA THR A 196 -18.66 77.83 3.77
C THR A 196 -17.78 78.10 2.56
N PRO A 197 -18.25 77.76 1.34
CA PRO A 197 -17.53 78.06 0.13
C PRO A 197 -17.45 79.56 -0.11
N CYS A 198 -16.29 80.03 -0.54
CA CYS A 198 -15.99 81.42 -0.87
C CYS A 198 -15.13 81.48 -2.14
N THR A 199 -15.00 82.65 -2.75
CA THR A 199 -14.16 82.85 -3.94
C THR A 199 -12.78 83.37 -3.54
N THR A 200 -11.72 82.71 -4.01
CA THR A 200 -10.30 83.06 -3.76
C THR A 200 -9.84 84.24 -4.63
N SER A 201 -8.61 84.71 -4.42
CA SER A 201 -8.04 85.83 -5.19
C SER A 201 -7.75 85.51 -6.66
N CYS A 202 -7.51 84.25 -7.02
CA CYS A 202 -7.32 83.85 -8.43
C CYS A 202 -8.61 83.34 -9.11
N GLY A 203 -9.76 83.40 -8.39
CA GLY A 203 -11.07 83.06 -8.95
C GLY A 203 -11.51 81.61 -8.74
N THR A 204 -10.75 80.81 -7.99
CA THR A 204 -11.10 79.43 -7.61
C THR A 204 -12.05 79.41 -6.41
N THR A 205 -12.73 78.28 -6.20
CA THR A 205 -13.62 78.09 -5.03
C THR A 205 -12.79 77.60 -3.85
N GLY A 206 -12.65 78.44 -2.82
CA GLY A 206 -11.97 78.12 -1.58
C GLY A 206 -12.95 77.91 -0.41
N SER A 207 -12.43 77.79 0.80
CA SER A 207 -13.24 77.63 2.01
C SER A 207 -12.85 78.62 3.11
N GLY A 208 -13.85 79.10 3.86
CA GLY A 208 -13.66 79.97 5.02
C GLY A 208 -14.85 79.92 5.99
N ALA A 209 -14.62 80.33 7.24
CA ALA A 209 -15.65 80.30 8.28
C ALA A 209 -16.69 81.44 8.12
N CYS A 210 -17.96 81.09 8.29
CA CYS A 210 -19.10 82.02 8.30
C CYS A 210 -18.99 83.01 9.49
N SER A 211 -19.35 84.27 9.25
CA SER A 211 -19.22 85.36 10.21
C SER A 211 -20.21 85.22 11.38
N ALA A 212 -19.97 85.98 12.47
CA ALA A 212 -20.89 86.07 13.62
C ALA A 212 -22.27 86.66 13.28
N SER A 213 -22.46 87.17 12.07
CA SER A 213 -23.75 87.66 11.56
C SER A 213 -24.37 86.69 10.55
N CYS A 214 -23.91 85.42 10.53
CA CYS A 214 -24.48 84.36 9.71
C CYS A 214 -24.31 84.65 8.18
N THR A 215 -23.15 85.24 7.78
CA THR A 215 -22.75 85.58 6.39
C THR A 215 -21.41 84.96 5.92
N PRO A 216 -21.21 84.63 4.62
CA PRO A 216 -19.96 84.01 4.11
C PRO A 216 -18.72 84.94 4.08
N PRO A 217 -17.48 84.42 4.17
CA PRO A 217 -16.24 85.21 4.06
C PRO A 217 -15.83 85.51 2.61
N ALA A 218 -15.05 86.58 2.38
CA ALA A 218 -14.56 86.99 1.05
C ALA A 218 -13.09 87.41 1.05
N GLY A 219 -12.41 87.23 -0.10
CA GLY A 219 -11.04 87.70 -0.34
C GLY A 219 -9.98 86.89 0.42
N ALA A 220 -9.04 87.58 1.08
CA ALA A 220 -7.90 86.95 1.77
C ALA A 220 -8.26 86.01 2.94
N ALA A 221 -9.51 86.03 3.41
CA ALA A 221 -10.01 85.09 4.42
C ALA A 221 -10.50 83.76 3.81
N CYS A 222 -10.44 83.61 2.49
CA CYS A 222 -10.77 82.39 1.76
C CYS A 222 -9.49 81.61 1.44
N LEU A 223 -9.33 80.42 2.02
CA LEU A 223 -8.16 79.58 1.77
C LEU A 223 -8.34 78.84 0.43
N PRO A 224 -7.37 78.92 -0.50
CA PRO A 224 -7.48 78.20 -1.77
C PRO A 224 -7.35 76.68 -1.59
N PRO A 225 -7.94 75.89 -2.49
CA PRO A 225 -7.79 74.44 -2.49
C PRO A 225 -6.38 74.02 -2.92
N ALA A 226 -6.01 72.75 -2.68
CA ALA A 226 -4.77 72.17 -3.17
C ALA A 226 -4.86 71.77 -4.65
N GLU A 227 -3.72 71.74 -5.34
CA GLU A 227 -3.57 71.37 -6.74
C GLU A 227 -4.21 70.02 -7.11
N SER A 228 -4.86 69.97 -8.26
CA SER A 228 -5.44 68.76 -8.82
C SER A 228 -4.94 68.55 -10.24
N CYS A 229 -4.22 67.44 -10.50
CA CYS A 229 -3.67 67.04 -11.80
C CYS A 229 -4.62 67.28 -13.01
N ASN A 230 -4.61 68.49 -13.57
CA ASN A 230 -5.53 68.91 -14.62
C ASN A 230 -4.96 70.04 -15.50
N GLY A 231 -3.77 70.55 -15.17
CA GLY A 231 -3.07 71.61 -15.91
C GLY A 231 -3.48 73.04 -15.54
N ALA A 232 -4.32 73.23 -14.52
CA ALA A 232 -4.64 74.53 -13.93
C ALA A 232 -3.82 74.78 -12.65
N ASP A 233 -3.85 76.02 -12.19
CA ASP A 233 -3.18 76.50 -10.97
C ASP A 233 -4.30 76.89 -9.98
N GLU A 234 -4.62 75.96 -9.09
CA GLU A 234 -5.74 76.03 -8.15
C GLU A 234 -5.39 76.70 -6.82
N ASP A 235 -4.16 76.53 -6.37
CA ASP A 235 -3.60 77.10 -5.14
C ASP A 235 -3.03 78.51 -5.34
N CYS A 236 -3.01 78.98 -6.58
CA CYS A 236 -2.64 80.31 -7.05
C CYS A 236 -1.14 80.63 -6.87
N ASP A 237 -0.24 79.64 -6.94
CA ASP A 237 1.20 79.81 -6.74
C ASP A 237 2.02 80.06 -8.03
N THR A 238 1.35 80.08 -9.19
CA THR A 238 1.89 80.24 -10.56
C THR A 238 2.49 79.01 -11.22
N VAL A 239 2.43 77.83 -10.59
CA VAL A 239 2.93 76.57 -11.13
C VAL A 239 1.78 75.54 -11.19
N PRO A 240 1.23 75.27 -12.40
CA PRO A 240 0.17 74.26 -12.54
C PRO A 240 0.65 72.86 -12.15
N ASP A 241 -0.17 72.13 -11.38
CA ASP A 241 0.08 70.75 -10.93
C ASP A 241 1.42 70.56 -10.18
N ASP A 242 1.86 71.58 -9.44
CA ASP A 242 2.94 71.50 -8.46
C ASP A 242 2.70 70.33 -7.47
N GLY A 243 3.77 69.59 -7.14
CA GLY A 243 3.70 68.45 -6.20
C GLY A 243 3.35 67.08 -6.82
N PHE A 244 3.13 66.99 -8.15
CA PHE A 244 2.95 65.72 -8.87
C PHE A 244 4.21 65.24 -9.61
N ALA A 245 4.27 63.96 -10.00
CA ALA A 245 5.49 63.34 -10.55
C ALA A 245 5.84 63.80 -11.98
N CYS A 246 4.85 64.24 -12.75
CA CYS A 246 4.98 64.81 -14.09
C CYS A 246 3.68 65.50 -14.53
N ALA A 247 3.77 66.41 -15.51
CA ALA A 247 2.59 67.01 -16.12
C ALA A 247 1.99 66.10 -17.22
N PRO A 248 0.66 65.93 -17.32
CA PRO A 248 0.03 65.02 -18.27
C PRO A 248 0.44 65.31 -19.72
N GLY A 249 0.76 64.26 -20.48
CA GLY A 249 1.16 64.38 -21.89
C GLY A 249 2.64 64.74 -22.12
N THR A 250 3.44 64.90 -21.07
CA THR A 250 4.89 65.05 -21.20
C THR A 250 5.59 63.70 -21.42
N THR A 251 6.72 63.68 -22.13
CA THR A 251 7.55 62.48 -22.33
C THR A 251 8.87 62.60 -21.57
N GLY A 252 9.24 61.55 -20.82
CA GLY A 252 10.48 61.46 -20.06
C GLY A 252 11.33 60.26 -20.48
N SER A 253 12.64 60.32 -20.19
CA SER A 253 13.55 59.18 -20.37
C SER A 253 13.46 58.22 -19.19
N CYS A 254 13.66 56.93 -19.46
CA CYS A 254 13.69 55.88 -18.45
C CYS A 254 14.71 54.80 -18.81
N VAL A 255 15.08 53.98 -17.83
CA VAL A 255 15.89 52.78 -18.04
C VAL A 255 14.94 51.59 -18.05
N THR A 256 14.99 50.80 -19.11
CA THR A 256 14.17 49.58 -19.24
C THR A 256 14.67 48.49 -18.27
N PRO A 257 13.88 47.44 -18.00
CA PRO A 257 14.32 46.35 -17.12
C PRO A 257 15.62 45.66 -17.55
N CYS A 258 15.95 45.68 -18.84
CA CYS A 258 17.18 45.11 -19.40
C CYS A 258 18.38 46.10 -19.43
N GLY A 259 18.17 47.36 -19.04
CA GLY A 259 19.24 48.37 -18.91
C GLY A 259 19.38 49.35 -20.08
N SER A 260 18.56 49.19 -21.12
CA SER A 260 18.51 50.05 -22.30
C SER A 260 17.78 51.38 -22.02
N SER A 261 18.10 52.43 -22.78
CA SER A 261 17.44 53.73 -22.65
C SER A 261 16.09 53.73 -23.37
N GLY A 262 14.99 53.73 -22.61
CA GLY A 262 13.61 53.79 -23.11
C GLY A 262 12.94 55.15 -22.92
N SER A 263 11.71 55.26 -23.41
CA SER A 263 10.86 56.45 -23.26
C SER A 263 9.56 56.14 -22.55
N ARG A 264 9.07 57.06 -21.73
CA ARG A 264 7.79 56.94 -21.01
C ARG A 264 6.96 58.21 -21.13
N ALA A 265 5.65 58.06 -21.25
CA ALA A 265 4.71 59.18 -21.29
C ALA A 265 4.06 59.38 -19.92
N CYS A 266 3.85 60.63 -19.53
CA CYS A 266 3.07 60.97 -18.35
C CYS A 266 1.58 60.82 -18.66
N ASP A 267 0.88 60.01 -17.86
CA ASP A 267 -0.53 59.75 -18.02
C ASP A 267 -1.41 60.89 -17.50
N ALA A 268 -2.73 60.76 -17.71
CA ALA A 268 -3.72 61.74 -17.28
C ALA A 268 -3.89 61.85 -15.75
N THR A 269 -3.18 61.03 -14.97
CA THR A 269 -3.15 61.06 -13.51
C THR A 269 -1.83 61.62 -12.96
N CYS A 270 -1.04 62.27 -13.82
CA CYS A 270 0.27 62.84 -13.49
C CYS A 270 1.29 61.81 -13.00
N ASN A 271 1.15 60.57 -13.49
CA ASN A 271 2.08 59.48 -13.21
C ASN A 271 2.84 59.09 -14.47
N TRP A 272 4.11 58.71 -14.28
CA TRP A 272 4.90 58.17 -15.36
C TRP A 272 4.38 56.79 -15.77
N GLY A 273 3.96 56.65 -17.02
CA GLY A 273 3.61 55.36 -17.62
C GLY A 273 4.80 54.41 -17.76
N ALA A 274 4.51 53.20 -18.23
CA ALA A 274 5.52 52.17 -18.44
C ALA A 274 6.62 52.62 -19.41
N CYS A 275 7.85 52.19 -19.14
CA CYS A 275 8.99 52.45 -20.00
C CYS A 275 8.86 51.63 -21.29
N THR A 276 8.77 52.31 -22.43
CA THR A 276 8.74 51.69 -23.76
C THR A 276 10.17 51.61 -24.28
N ALA A 277 10.61 50.39 -24.59
CA ALA A 277 11.94 50.13 -25.14
C ALA A 277 12.02 50.53 -26.63
N PRO A 278 13.21 50.92 -27.13
CA PRO A 278 13.44 51.09 -28.57
C PRO A 278 13.38 49.74 -29.31
N GLY A 279 13.34 49.74 -30.64
CA GLY A 279 13.42 48.49 -31.43
C GLY A 279 14.87 48.03 -31.66
N GLU A 280 15.04 46.74 -31.94
CA GLU A 280 16.32 46.02 -32.03
C GLU A 280 17.35 46.62 -32.99
N SER A 281 18.61 46.65 -32.53
CA SER A 281 19.78 47.00 -33.35
C SER A 281 20.84 45.90 -33.25
N CYS A 282 21.34 45.41 -34.39
CA CYS A 282 22.35 44.35 -34.51
C CYS A 282 23.65 44.65 -33.74
N THR A 283 23.66 44.40 -32.44
CA THR A 283 24.72 44.73 -31.50
C THR A 283 25.04 43.58 -30.54
N GLY A 284 24.24 42.51 -30.54
CA GLY A 284 24.39 41.37 -29.65
C GLY A 284 23.81 41.62 -28.25
N VAL A 285 22.99 42.65 -28.09
CA VAL A 285 22.30 43.03 -26.85
C VAL A 285 20.80 43.08 -27.14
N ASP A 286 20.00 42.67 -26.16
CA ASP A 286 18.54 42.75 -26.16
C ASP A 286 18.13 44.21 -25.87
N ASP A 287 17.87 44.98 -26.93
CA ASP A 287 17.61 46.41 -26.88
C ASP A 287 16.14 46.72 -26.53
N ASP A 288 15.23 45.83 -26.93
CA ASP A 288 13.79 45.95 -26.76
C ASP A 288 13.22 45.19 -25.53
N CYS A 289 14.08 44.44 -24.84
CA CYS A 289 13.82 43.66 -23.64
C CYS A 289 12.77 42.54 -23.81
N ASP A 290 12.59 42.00 -25.01
CA ASP A 290 11.70 40.84 -25.24
C ASP A 290 12.32 39.50 -24.79
N GLY A 291 13.60 39.53 -24.40
CA GLY A 291 14.37 38.38 -23.93
C GLY A 291 15.24 37.75 -25.02
N VAL A 292 15.29 38.32 -26.22
CA VAL A 292 16.04 37.81 -27.36
C VAL A 292 16.87 38.94 -27.99
N ALA A 293 18.20 38.83 -27.90
CA ALA A 293 19.09 39.80 -28.55
C ALA A 293 19.00 39.74 -30.08
N ASP A 294 18.91 40.91 -30.72
CA ASP A 294 18.84 41.13 -32.17
C ASP A 294 17.71 40.35 -32.87
N ASP A 295 16.55 40.23 -32.21
CA ASP A 295 15.37 39.61 -32.82
C ASP A 295 14.87 40.44 -34.04
N GLY A 296 14.37 39.78 -35.08
CA GLY A 296 14.11 40.40 -36.39
C GLY A 296 15.30 40.45 -37.37
N PHE A 297 16.49 40.02 -36.96
CA PHE A 297 17.62 39.71 -37.85
C PHE A 297 17.77 38.18 -38.09
N PRO A 298 18.47 37.73 -39.15
CA PRO A 298 18.71 36.29 -39.40
C PRO A 298 19.46 35.57 -38.27
N CYS A 299 20.23 36.32 -37.46
CA CYS A 299 20.97 35.85 -36.30
C CYS A 299 21.45 37.02 -35.44
N ALA A 300 21.75 36.76 -34.17
CA ALA A 300 22.31 37.76 -33.27
C ALA A 300 23.82 37.93 -33.45
N ALA A 301 24.32 39.17 -33.41
CA ALA A 301 25.73 39.46 -33.67
C ALA A 301 26.65 38.71 -32.70
N GLY A 302 27.61 37.96 -33.24
CA GLY A 302 28.53 37.14 -32.44
C GLY A 302 27.93 35.84 -31.90
N SER A 303 26.66 35.54 -32.21
CA SER A 303 26.07 34.23 -31.93
C SER A 303 26.71 33.14 -32.80
N SER A 304 26.69 31.91 -32.28
CA SER A 304 27.06 30.72 -33.04
C SER A 304 25.80 29.90 -33.28
N GLY A 305 25.63 29.47 -34.52
CA GLY A 305 24.48 28.69 -34.97
C GLY A 305 24.92 27.36 -35.54
N THR A 306 23.96 26.46 -35.70
CA THR A 306 24.15 25.19 -36.37
C THR A 306 23.69 25.28 -37.81
N CYS A 307 24.43 24.64 -38.71
CA CYS A 307 24.15 24.61 -40.13
C CYS A 307 24.26 23.19 -40.68
N SER A 308 23.50 22.87 -41.71
CA SER A 308 23.66 21.59 -42.41
C SER A 308 24.79 21.69 -43.41
N THR A 309 25.78 20.83 -43.29
CA THR A 309 26.88 20.69 -44.25
C THR A 309 26.41 19.96 -45.52
N SER A 310 27.25 19.93 -46.55
CA SER A 310 26.95 19.22 -47.80
C SER A 310 26.82 17.70 -47.65
N CYS A 311 27.40 17.10 -46.62
CA CYS A 311 27.31 15.67 -46.32
C CYS A 311 26.18 15.33 -45.31
N GLY A 312 25.47 16.34 -44.79
CA GLY A 312 24.34 16.15 -43.88
C GLY A 312 24.71 16.13 -42.39
N SER A 313 25.96 16.43 -42.05
CA SER A 313 26.41 16.67 -40.66
C SER A 313 25.99 18.06 -40.18
N ILE A 314 25.94 18.23 -38.85
CA ILE A 314 25.61 19.51 -38.21
C ILE A 314 26.92 20.27 -37.99
N GLY A 315 27.21 21.22 -38.87
CA GLY A 315 28.32 22.15 -38.76
C GLY A 315 28.00 23.37 -37.91
N ALA A 316 29.01 24.21 -37.72
CA ALA A 316 28.89 25.48 -37.02
C ALA A 316 29.14 26.65 -37.98
N HIS A 317 28.34 27.69 -37.83
CA HIS A 317 28.62 29.00 -38.44
C HIS A 317 28.54 30.09 -37.36
N SER A 318 29.27 31.17 -37.57
CA SER A 318 29.22 32.34 -36.70
C SER A 318 28.44 33.46 -37.38
N CYS A 319 27.65 34.17 -36.59
CA CYS A 319 26.94 35.36 -37.02
C CYS A 319 27.91 36.55 -36.95
N ASP A 320 28.14 37.19 -38.09
CA ASP A 320 29.03 38.34 -38.16
C ASP A 320 28.38 39.64 -37.61
N GLY A 321 29.15 40.73 -37.58
CA GLY A 321 28.67 42.05 -37.12
C GLY A 321 27.66 42.73 -38.04
N SER A 322 27.19 42.04 -39.09
CA SER A 322 26.08 42.46 -39.94
C SER A 322 24.84 41.57 -39.78
N CYS A 323 24.82 40.77 -38.72
CA CYS A 323 23.77 39.80 -38.42
C CYS A 323 23.51 38.83 -39.58
N SER A 324 24.60 38.38 -40.22
CA SER A 324 24.60 37.39 -41.30
C SER A 324 25.44 36.17 -40.92
N TRP A 325 24.96 34.99 -41.28
CA TRP A 325 25.66 33.74 -41.03
C TRP A 325 26.89 33.57 -41.94
N SER A 326 28.02 33.17 -41.35
CA SER A 326 29.21 32.75 -42.10
C SER A 326 28.97 31.44 -42.89
N ALA A 327 29.91 31.09 -43.76
CA ALA A 327 29.94 29.75 -44.37
C ALA A 327 29.97 28.67 -43.29
N CYS A 328 29.27 27.55 -43.54
CA CYS A 328 29.18 26.43 -42.61
C CYS A 328 30.53 25.72 -42.51
N ALA A 329 31.13 25.72 -41.31
CA ALA A 329 32.30 24.91 -41.00
C ALA A 329 31.83 23.51 -40.61
N ALA A 330 32.29 22.49 -41.35
CA ALA A 330 32.03 21.12 -40.97
C ALA A 330 32.72 20.80 -39.62
N PRO A 331 32.08 20.01 -38.75
CA PRO A 331 32.69 19.57 -37.50
C PRO A 331 33.92 18.70 -37.79
N VAL A 332 34.77 18.52 -36.78
CA VAL A 332 35.82 17.50 -36.83
C VAL A 332 35.19 16.11 -36.74
N GLU A 333 35.79 15.15 -37.44
CA GLU A 333 35.36 13.74 -37.43
C GLU A 333 35.09 13.21 -36.03
N SER A 334 33.90 12.65 -35.85
CA SER A 334 33.48 12.00 -34.63
C SER A 334 33.13 10.56 -34.92
N CYS A 335 33.56 9.64 -34.05
CA CYS A 335 33.32 8.22 -34.22
C CYS A 335 31.82 7.86 -34.17
N ASN A 336 31.13 7.87 -35.31
CA ASN A 336 29.70 7.63 -35.40
C ASN A 336 29.27 6.93 -36.70
N GLY A 337 30.21 6.55 -37.56
CA GLY A 337 29.93 5.85 -38.83
C GLY A 337 29.43 6.78 -39.93
N ARG A 338 29.59 8.09 -39.77
CA ARG A 338 29.24 9.12 -40.75
C ARG A 338 30.51 9.89 -41.12
N ASP A 339 30.45 10.47 -42.31
CA ASP A 339 31.41 11.45 -42.79
C ASP A 339 30.94 12.80 -42.22
N ASP A 340 31.53 13.20 -41.08
CA ASP A 340 31.15 14.37 -40.30
C ASP A 340 31.84 15.64 -40.82
N ASP A 341 33.08 15.53 -41.28
CA ASP A 341 33.88 16.63 -41.81
C ASP A 341 33.73 16.83 -43.34
N CYS A 342 32.96 15.95 -43.99
CA CYS A 342 32.63 15.94 -45.41
C CYS A 342 33.82 15.74 -46.36
N ASP A 343 34.88 15.06 -45.93
CA ASP A 343 36.04 14.78 -46.77
C ASP A 343 35.87 13.56 -47.70
N GLY A 344 34.80 12.78 -47.50
CA GLY A 344 34.43 11.61 -48.28
C GLY A 344 34.77 10.27 -47.64
N ALA A 345 35.27 10.25 -46.40
CA ALA A 345 35.57 9.03 -45.64
C ALA A 345 34.91 9.07 -44.23
N PRO A 346 34.00 8.15 -43.90
CA PRO A 346 33.44 8.07 -42.54
C PRO A 346 34.51 7.70 -41.50
N ASP A 347 34.56 8.41 -40.38
CA ASP A 347 35.44 8.17 -39.23
C ASP A 347 36.95 8.09 -39.59
N ASP A 348 37.44 8.91 -40.54
CA ASP A 348 38.85 8.90 -40.88
C ASP A 348 39.72 9.56 -39.78
N GLY A 349 40.94 9.07 -39.60
CA GLY A 349 41.80 9.42 -38.46
C GLY A 349 41.60 8.54 -37.20
N PHE A 350 40.64 7.61 -37.19
CA PHE A 350 40.48 6.58 -36.16
C PHE A 350 40.98 5.18 -36.58
N GLU A 351 41.05 4.21 -35.65
CA GLU A 351 41.58 2.85 -35.93
C GLU A 351 40.65 2.04 -36.86
N CYS A 352 39.35 2.29 -36.79
CA CYS A 352 38.32 1.64 -37.60
C CYS A 352 37.05 2.51 -37.69
N VAL A 353 36.20 2.22 -38.67
CA VAL A 353 34.90 2.89 -38.86
C VAL A 353 33.88 2.31 -37.89
N SER A 354 33.13 3.15 -37.17
CA SER A 354 32.13 2.74 -36.19
C SER A 354 31.12 1.76 -36.80
N GLY A 355 30.90 0.63 -36.13
CA GLY A 355 30.02 -0.43 -36.63
C GLY A 355 30.60 -1.29 -37.77
N SER A 356 31.81 -1.00 -38.26
CA SER A 356 32.51 -1.92 -39.15
C SER A 356 32.90 -3.20 -38.42
N THR A 357 32.87 -4.32 -39.14
CA THR A 357 33.23 -5.64 -38.61
C THR A 357 34.46 -6.16 -39.33
N THR A 358 35.41 -6.74 -38.59
CA THR A 358 36.53 -7.46 -39.19
C THR A 358 36.73 -8.83 -38.54
N ALA A 359 37.34 -9.73 -39.28
CA ALA A 359 37.69 -11.04 -38.77
C ALA A 359 38.75 -10.93 -37.68
N CYS A 360 38.61 -11.76 -36.66
CA CYS A 360 39.58 -11.91 -35.58
C CYS A 360 39.62 -13.37 -35.11
N THR A 361 40.58 -13.69 -34.25
CA THR A 361 40.69 -15.01 -33.62
C THR A 361 40.48 -14.80 -32.12
N PRO A 362 39.39 -15.29 -31.53
CA PRO A 362 39.11 -15.12 -30.11
C PRO A 362 40.00 -16.04 -29.26
N ALA A 363 40.02 -15.82 -27.94
CA ALA A 363 40.92 -16.51 -27.02
C ALA A 363 40.73 -18.04 -27.00
N CYS A 364 39.50 -18.52 -27.25
CA CYS A 364 39.18 -19.95 -27.31
C CYS A 364 39.50 -20.60 -28.68
N GLY A 365 39.96 -19.81 -29.67
CA GLY A 365 40.30 -20.25 -31.02
C GLY A 365 39.14 -20.16 -32.02
N GLY A 366 39.41 -20.30 -33.32
CA GLY A 366 38.38 -20.25 -34.38
C GLY A 366 38.21 -18.89 -35.07
N ALA A 367 37.15 -18.76 -35.86
CA ALA A 367 36.82 -17.54 -36.59
C ALA A 367 35.84 -16.70 -35.77
N GLY A 368 36.30 -15.57 -35.23
CA GLY A 368 35.46 -14.60 -34.54
C GLY A 368 35.29 -13.32 -35.35
N THR A 369 34.33 -12.51 -34.93
CA THR A 369 34.10 -11.17 -35.48
C THR A 369 34.28 -10.15 -34.37
N ARG A 370 35.05 -9.10 -34.64
CA ARG A 370 35.11 -7.93 -33.77
C ARG A 370 34.45 -6.77 -34.49
N THR A 371 33.61 -6.07 -33.74
CA THR A 371 32.93 -4.88 -34.20
C THR A 371 33.68 -3.68 -33.67
N CYS A 372 33.90 -2.70 -34.54
CA CYS A 372 34.45 -1.42 -34.14
C CYS A 372 33.43 -0.71 -33.25
N GLY A 373 33.83 -0.40 -32.01
CA GLY A 373 32.96 0.23 -31.03
C GLY A 373 32.69 1.71 -31.34
N THR A 374 31.88 2.34 -30.50
CA THR A 374 31.59 3.79 -30.56
C THR A 374 32.79 4.67 -30.18
N SER A 375 33.89 4.07 -29.74
CA SER A 375 35.19 4.72 -29.54
C SER A 375 36.14 4.58 -30.74
N CYS A 376 35.67 3.97 -31.84
CA CYS A 376 36.44 3.69 -33.06
C CYS A 376 37.74 2.94 -32.80
N THR A 377 37.65 2.05 -31.81
CA THR A 377 38.64 1.04 -31.46
C THR A 377 37.99 -0.31 -31.64
N TRP A 378 38.78 -1.31 -32.03
CA TRP A 378 38.28 -2.67 -32.12
C TRP A 378 37.79 -3.17 -30.75
N GLY A 379 36.53 -3.62 -30.70
CA GLY A 379 36.01 -4.34 -29.54
C GLY A 379 36.71 -5.69 -29.34
N SER A 380 36.37 -6.35 -28.24
CA SER A 380 36.76 -7.74 -28.01
C SER A 380 36.27 -8.63 -29.15
N CYS A 381 37.08 -9.62 -29.51
CA CYS A 381 36.70 -10.60 -30.52
C CYS A 381 35.59 -11.49 -29.97
N ALA A 382 34.39 -11.42 -30.56
CA ALA A 382 33.28 -12.30 -30.22
C ALA A 382 33.33 -13.56 -31.10
N GLY A 383 33.17 -14.73 -30.48
CA GLY A 383 32.95 -15.97 -31.23
C GLY A 383 31.58 -15.99 -31.92
N PRO A 384 31.34 -16.95 -32.82
CA PRO A 384 29.99 -17.22 -33.32
C PRO A 384 29.07 -17.66 -32.18
N ALA A 385 27.75 -17.51 -32.34
CA ALA A 385 26.78 -17.99 -31.35
C ALA A 385 26.93 -19.50 -31.08
N GLU A 386 26.65 -19.90 -29.84
CA GLU A 386 26.73 -21.27 -29.35
C GLU A 386 26.07 -22.29 -30.28
N ALA A 387 26.80 -23.36 -30.60
CA ALA A 387 26.24 -24.54 -31.23
C ALA A 387 26.25 -25.68 -30.22
N CYS A 388 25.11 -26.37 -30.05
CA CYS A 388 24.97 -27.52 -29.16
C CYS A 388 25.98 -28.65 -29.47
N ASN A 389 27.15 -28.58 -28.86
CA ASN A 389 28.30 -29.44 -29.15
C ASN A 389 29.20 -29.68 -27.92
N GLY A 390 28.88 -29.07 -26.77
CA GLY A 390 29.63 -29.20 -25.52
C GLY A 390 30.92 -28.38 -25.48
N ARG A 391 31.02 -27.35 -26.33
CA ARG A 391 32.12 -26.38 -26.35
C ARG A 391 31.52 -25.00 -26.13
N ASP A 392 32.40 -24.12 -25.68
CA ASP A 392 32.18 -22.69 -25.56
C ASP A 392 32.62 -22.07 -26.89
N ASP A 393 31.68 -21.92 -27.83
CA ASP A 393 31.89 -21.43 -29.19
C ASP A 393 31.93 -19.89 -29.25
N ASP A 394 31.22 -19.22 -28.34
CA ASP A 394 31.16 -17.76 -28.24
C ASP A 394 32.20 -17.15 -27.28
N CYS A 395 32.93 -18.03 -26.57
CA CYS A 395 33.99 -17.75 -25.61
C CYS A 395 33.54 -16.94 -24.38
N ASP A 396 32.29 -17.06 -23.93
CA ASP A 396 31.77 -16.36 -22.75
C ASP A 396 32.09 -17.07 -21.42
N GLY A 397 32.60 -18.31 -21.50
CA GLY A 397 32.96 -19.15 -20.36
C GLY A 397 31.91 -20.20 -19.98
N ALA A 398 30.81 -20.32 -20.73
CA ALA A 398 29.76 -21.30 -20.53
C ALA A 398 29.49 -22.10 -21.83
N PRO A 399 29.80 -23.41 -21.88
CA PRO A 399 29.49 -24.21 -23.07
C PRO A 399 27.98 -24.41 -23.25
N ASP A 400 27.50 -24.29 -24.48
CA ASP A 400 26.10 -24.45 -24.91
C ASP A 400 25.10 -23.54 -24.14
N ASP A 401 25.51 -22.34 -23.72
CA ASP A 401 24.59 -21.41 -23.09
C ASP A 401 23.60 -20.82 -24.12
N GLY A 402 22.41 -20.43 -23.65
CA GLY A 402 21.28 -20.09 -24.54
C GLY A 402 20.43 -21.27 -25.05
N PHE A 403 20.80 -22.52 -24.74
CA PHE A 403 19.96 -23.72 -24.90
C PHE A 403 19.26 -24.13 -23.58
N GLU A 404 18.30 -25.08 -23.64
CA GLU A 404 17.53 -25.51 -22.45
C GLU A 404 18.40 -26.27 -21.44
N CYS A 405 19.47 -26.92 -21.92
CA CYS A 405 20.46 -27.61 -21.10
C CYS A 405 21.79 -27.76 -21.85
N VAL A 406 22.87 -27.94 -21.10
CA VAL A 406 24.21 -28.22 -21.65
C VAL A 406 24.33 -29.70 -22.02
N MET A 407 25.01 -30.02 -23.11
CA MET A 407 25.26 -31.40 -23.53
C MET A 407 25.73 -32.29 -22.37
N ALA A 408 25.11 -33.47 -22.24
CA ALA A 408 25.35 -34.44 -21.17
C ALA A 408 25.02 -33.99 -19.73
N ALA A 409 24.37 -32.84 -19.54
CA ALA A 409 23.82 -32.47 -18.25
C ALA A 409 22.72 -33.45 -17.81
N THR A 410 22.68 -33.76 -16.52
CA THR A 410 21.58 -34.50 -15.89
C THR A 410 20.79 -33.56 -14.99
N GLY A 411 19.47 -33.73 -14.99
CA GLY A 411 18.55 -32.91 -14.21
C GLY A 411 17.50 -33.77 -13.53
N SER A 412 16.98 -33.29 -12.40
CA SER A 412 15.78 -33.87 -11.79
C SER A 412 14.53 -33.42 -12.54
N CYS A 413 13.49 -34.26 -12.47
CA CYS A 413 12.18 -33.99 -13.03
C CYS A 413 11.11 -34.75 -12.23
N THR A 414 9.84 -34.49 -12.54
CA THR A 414 8.71 -35.20 -11.96
C THR A 414 8.02 -35.97 -13.08
N THR A 415 7.81 -37.27 -12.90
CA THR A 415 7.06 -38.11 -13.86
C THR A 415 5.58 -37.71 -13.86
N SER A 416 4.83 -38.18 -14.85
CA SER A 416 3.39 -37.92 -14.93
C SER A 416 2.59 -38.47 -13.74
N CYS A 417 3.15 -39.43 -13.00
CA CYS A 417 2.54 -40.05 -11.83
C CYS A 417 2.92 -39.35 -10.51
N GLY A 418 3.80 -38.34 -10.58
CA GLY A 418 4.19 -37.54 -9.42
C GLY A 418 5.48 -38.00 -8.74
N SER A 419 6.14 -39.04 -9.26
CA SER A 419 7.40 -39.54 -8.73
C SER A 419 8.59 -38.73 -9.23
N THR A 420 9.66 -38.71 -8.45
CA THR A 420 10.89 -37.97 -8.82
C THR A 420 11.71 -38.81 -9.80
N GLY A 421 11.91 -38.28 -11.00
CA GLY A 421 12.73 -38.91 -12.04
C GLY A 421 13.98 -38.12 -12.38
N ALA A 422 14.77 -38.69 -13.29
CA ALA A 422 15.92 -38.07 -13.91
C ALA A 422 15.68 -37.86 -15.42
N ARG A 423 16.29 -36.81 -15.95
CA ARG A 423 16.32 -36.50 -17.38
C ARG A 423 17.74 -36.12 -17.79
N SER A 424 18.08 -36.44 -19.02
CA SER A 424 19.40 -36.19 -19.59
C SER A 424 19.27 -35.23 -20.76
N CYS A 425 20.24 -34.33 -20.88
CA CYS A 425 20.29 -33.42 -22.00
C CYS A 425 20.65 -34.18 -23.28
N THR A 426 19.78 -34.10 -24.28
CA THR A 426 19.94 -34.79 -25.57
C THR A 426 20.96 -34.08 -26.46
N GLY A 427 21.38 -34.73 -27.56
CA GLY A 427 22.26 -34.14 -28.57
C GLY A 427 21.69 -32.94 -29.34
N SER A 428 20.52 -32.44 -28.93
CA SER A 428 19.90 -31.21 -29.43
C SER A 428 19.75 -30.16 -28.32
N CYS A 429 20.42 -30.35 -27.18
CA CYS A 429 20.40 -29.46 -26.01
C CYS A 429 18.99 -29.19 -25.47
N ASN A 430 18.13 -30.21 -25.57
CA ASN A 430 16.81 -30.29 -24.97
C ASN A 430 16.79 -31.43 -23.96
N TRP A 431 16.02 -31.27 -22.90
CA TRP A 431 15.83 -32.34 -21.92
C TRP A 431 15.13 -33.56 -22.55
N SER A 432 15.63 -34.76 -22.22
CA SER A 432 14.90 -36.00 -22.50
C SER A 432 13.60 -36.08 -21.72
N THR A 433 12.76 -37.07 -22.07
CA THR A 433 11.64 -37.46 -21.22
C THR A 433 12.13 -37.79 -19.81
N CYS A 434 11.29 -37.47 -18.82
CA CYS A 434 11.56 -37.80 -17.44
C CYS A 434 11.44 -39.32 -17.25
N ALA A 435 12.50 -39.96 -16.75
CA ALA A 435 12.52 -41.37 -16.41
C ALA A 435 12.69 -41.51 -14.90
N ALA A 436 11.76 -42.17 -14.22
CA ALA A 436 11.97 -42.66 -12.87
C ALA A 436 12.39 -44.14 -12.91
N THR A 437 12.86 -44.64 -11.78
CA THR A 437 13.09 -46.07 -11.56
C THR A 437 12.06 -46.52 -10.55
N GLU A 438 11.43 -47.67 -10.81
CA GLU A 438 10.51 -48.31 -9.87
C GLU A 438 11.13 -48.46 -8.48
N THR A 439 10.31 -48.23 -7.46
CA THR A 439 10.63 -48.51 -6.06
C THR A 439 9.55 -49.43 -5.53
N CYS A 440 9.93 -50.53 -4.86
CA CYS A 440 8.97 -51.47 -4.25
C CYS A 440 8.11 -50.78 -3.18
N ASN A 441 6.98 -50.18 -3.58
CA ASN A 441 6.17 -49.30 -2.74
C ASN A 441 4.67 -49.32 -3.09
N ASP A 442 4.21 -50.29 -3.89
CA ASP A 442 2.84 -50.41 -4.43
C ASP A 442 2.41 -49.22 -5.33
N ALA A 443 3.37 -48.47 -5.91
CA ALA A 443 3.11 -47.39 -6.86
C ALA A 443 3.85 -47.62 -8.20
N ASP A 444 3.23 -47.13 -9.26
CA ASP A 444 3.80 -47.06 -10.61
C ASP A 444 4.63 -45.75 -10.69
N ASP A 445 5.92 -45.86 -10.37
CA ASP A 445 6.83 -44.71 -10.25
C ASP A 445 7.30 -44.20 -11.63
N ASP A 446 7.46 -45.11 -12.59
CA ASP A 446 7.91 -44.82 -13.94
C ASP A 446 6.79 -44.63 -14.98
N CYS A 447 5.54 -44.82 -14.56
CA CYS A 447 4.31 -44.61 -15.33
C CYS A 447 4.14 -45.55 -16.53
N ASP A 448 4.74 -46.74 -16.52
CA ASP A 448 4.60 -47.70 -17.61
C ASP A 448 3.29 -48.52 -17.56
N GLY A 449 2.53 -48.38 -16.47
CA GLY A 449 1.24 -49.05 -16.24
C GLY A 449 1.35 -50.42 -15.58
N THR A 450 2.56 -50.84 -15.23
CA THR A 450 2.81 -51.89 -14.24
C THR A 450 3.17 -51.27 -12.88
N THR A 451 3.20 -52.09 -11.84
CA THR A 451 3.47 -51.63 -10.47
C THR A 451 4.50 -52.55 -9.90
N ASP A 452 5.59 -51.99 -9.38
CA ASP A 452 6.70 -52.71 -8.78
C ASP A 452 7.27 -53.83 -9.69
N GLU A 453 7.43 -53.55 -10.97
CA GLU A 453 8.14 -54.45 -11.90
C GLU A 453 9.67 -54.30 -11.80
N GLY A 454 10.39 -55.29 -12.37
CA GLY A 454 11.86 -55.29 -12.35
C GLY A 454 12.49 -55.71 -11.02
N PHE A 455 11.72 -56.10 -9.99
CA PHE A 455 12.23 -56.63 -8.72
C PHE A 455 12.34 -58.16 -8.71
N ASN A 456 13.09 -58.74 -9.66
CA ASN A 456 13.24 -60.21 -9.68
C ASN A 456 14.16 -60.70 -8.54
N VAL A 457 15.20 -59.93 -8.23
CA VAL A 457 16.15 -60.20 -7.14
C VAL A 457 16.49 -58.89 -6.42
N ILE A 458 16.18 -58.82 -5.13
CA ILE A 458 16.55 -57.69 -4.27
C ILE A 458 17.68 -58.14 -3.35
N VAL A 459 18.79 -57.40 -3.36
CA VAL A 459 19.94 -57.67 -2.48
C VAL A 459 19.98 -56.61 -1.39
N ASP A 460 19.73 -57.03 -0.15
CA ASP A 460 19.74 -56.13 1.00
C ASP A 460 20.96 -56.34 1.88
N ASP A 461 21.60 -55.23 2.27
CA ASP A 461 22.57 -55.20 3.34
C ASP A 461 21.87 -54.86 4.66
N ILE A 462 21.68 -55.87 5.50
CA ILE A 462 20.98 -55.80 6.79
C ILE A 462 21.91 -56.17 7.96
N SER A 463 21.33 -56.35 9.14
CA SER A 463 22.03 -56.85 10.32
C SER A 463 21.48 -58.20 10.77
N TYR A 464 22.33 -59.00 11.40
CA TYR A 464 21.86 -60.19 12.11
C TYR A 464 20.90 -59.84 13.26
N GLY A 465 20.94 -58.62 13.80
CA GLY A 465 19.93 -58.15 14.75
C GLY A 465 18.54 -58.08 14.12
N THR A 466 18.45 -57.69 12.85
CA THR A 466 17.21 -57.69 12.07
C THR A 466 16.69 -59.12 11.90
N LEU A 467 17.56 -60.04 11.46
CA LEU A 467 17.19 -61.46 11.27
C LEU A 467 16.78 -62.13 12.58
N ALA A 468 17.46 -61.84 13.69
CA ALA A 468 17.10 -62.34 15.01
C ALA A 468 15.69 -61.92 15.45
N GLY A 469 15.21 -60.76 14.97
CA GLY A 469 13.84 -60.30 15.18
C GLY A 469 12.79 -61.18 14.49
N TYR A 470 13.14 -61.82 13.36
CA TYR A 470 12.27 -62.77 12.66
C TYR A 470 12.36 -64.19 13.22
N LEU A 471 13.58 -64.67 13.50
CA LEU A 471 13.79 -65.98 14.13
C LEU A 471 15.17 -66.08 14.83
N SER A 472 15.17 -66.41 16.13
CA SER A 472 16.36 -66.74 16.92
C SER A 472 16.68 -68.25 16.80
N PRO A 473 17.95 -68.69 16.72
CA PRO A 473 19.19 -67.97 17.05
C PRO A 473 19.95 -67.34 15.86
N CYS A 474 19.26 -66.82 14.83
CA CYS A 474 19.95 -66.12 13.73
C CYS A 474 20.40 -64.69 14.10
N ASP A 475 21.34 -64.57 15.03
CA ASP A 475 21.84 -63.29 15.59
C ASP A 475 23.35 -63.05 15.33
N GLY A 476 23.99 -63.90 14.54
CA GLY A 476 25.41 -63.82 14.21
C GLY A 476 26.35 -64.31 15.30
N ALA A 477 25.87 -64.56 16.52
CA ALA A 477 26.61 -65.17 17.62
C ALA A 477 26.20 -66.63 17.85
N GLY A 478 24.90 -66.94 17.76
CA GLY A 478 24.32 -68.28 17.87
C GLY A 478 24.31 -69.02 16.55
N GLN A 479 23.88 -68.37 15.46
CA GLN A 479 23.93 -68.92 14.10
C GLN A 479 24.17 -67.79 13.08
N THR A 480 25.11 -68.03 12.16
CA THR A 480 25.39 -67.16 10.99
C THR A 480 24.83 -67.74 9.70
N ILE A 481 24.78 -69.07 9.60
CA ILE A 481 24.21 -69.81 8.48
C ILE A 481 23.61 -71.11 9.03
N GLY A 482 22.46 -71.53 8.52
CA GLY A 482 21.76 -72.72 8.99
C GLY A 482 20.25 -72.67 8.77
N PRO A 483 19.51 -73.69 9.23
CA PRO A 483 18.09 -73.81 8.97
C PRO A 483 17.26 -72.67 9.59
N ASP A 484 17.67 -72.13 10.74
CA ASP A 484 16.96 -71.03 11.40
C ASP A 484 17.23 -69.70 10.70
N CYS A 485 18.47 -69.46 10.27
CA CYS A 485 18.80 -68.30 9.44
C CYS A 485 18.11 -68.34 8.08
N ASN A 486 17.99 -69.50 7.43
CA ASN A 486 17.23 -69.63 6.19
C ASN A 486 15.76 -69.20 6.39
N ALA A 487 15.15 -69.60 7.50
CA ALA A 487 13.79 -69.20 7.85
C ALA A 487 13.66 -67.73 8.24
N ALA A 488 14.63 -67.17 8.98
CA ALA A 488 14.67 -65.75 9.26
C ALA A 488 14.72 -64.92 7.97
N ILE A 489 15.56 -65.31 7.01
CA ILE A 489 15.72 -64.62 5.72
C ILE A 489 14.47 -64.77 4.86
N HIS A 490 13.88 -65.97 4.80
CA HIS A 490 12.63 -66.20 4.10
C HIS A 490 11.52 -65.27 4.61
N ARG A 491 11.35 -65.17 5.93
CA ARG A 491 10.35 -64.28 6.55
C ARG A 491 10.67 -62.80 6.36
N TYR A 492 11.95 -62.43 6.42
CA TYR A 492 12.40 -61.07 6.16
C TYR A 492 12.03 -60.64 4.74
N CYS A 493 12.37 -61.43 3.73
CA CYS A 493 12.09 -61.12 2.34
C CYS A 493 10.58 -61.11 2.05
N TRP A 494 9.86 -62.13 2.51
CA TRP A 494 8.41 -62.19 2.37
C TRP A 494 7.70 -61.00 3.04
N GLY A 495 8.15 -60.58 4.21
CA GLY A 495 7.51 -59.51 4.99
C GLY A 495 7.93 -58.10 4.59
N THR A 496 9.22 -57.90 4.31
CA THR A 496 9.80 -56.56 4.04
C THR A 496 9.57 -56.12 2.61
N HIS A 497 9.61 -57.07 1.67
CA HIS A 497 9.35 -56.83 0.24
C HIS A 497 8.06 -57.54 -0.17
N ALA A 498 7.00 -57.32 0.58
CA ALA A 498 5.69 -57.88 0.26
C ALA A 498 5.25 -57.36 -1.12
N GLY A 499 4.85 -58.25 -2.02
CA GLY A 499 4.50 -57.89 -3.41
C GLY A 499 5.68 -58.00 -4.38
N CYS A 500 6.90 -57.66 -3.94
CA CYS A 500 8.10 -57.63 -4.79
C CYS A 500 9.06 -58.80 -4.57
N SER A 501 8.84 -59.65 -3.57
CA SER A 501 9.57 -60.90 -3.39
C SER A 501 8.73 -61.97 -2.70
N THR A 502 9.04 -63.24 -2.96
CA THR A 502 8.28 -64.40 -2.41
C THR A 502 9.13 -65.29 -1.49
N SER A 503 10.43 -65.06 -1.41
CA SER A 503 11.34 -65.74 -0.48
C SER A 503 12.70 -65.05 -0.50
N GLY A 504 13.65 -65.53 0.30
CA GLY A 504 15.06 -65.18 0.14
C GLY A 504 16.02 -66.29 0.55
N PHE A 505 17.29 -66.08 0.27
CA PHE A 505 18.40 -66.93 0.68
C PHE A 505 19.61 -66.10 1.14
N GLY A 506 20.53 -66.76 1.82
CA GLY A 506 21.77 -66.17 2.30
C GLY A 506 22.14 -66.69 3.69
N PRO A 507 22.97 -65.95 4.44
CA PRO A 507 23.63 -64.72 4.02
C PRO A 507 24.59 -64.94 2.84
N VAL A 508 24.58 -64.01 1.89
CA VAL A 508 25.43 -63.98 0.69
C VAL A 508 26.60 -63.01 0.85
N GLY A 509 26.77 -62.45 2.04
CA GLY A 509 27.77 -61.43 2.33
C GLY A 509 27.61 -60.90 3.75
N GLY A 510 28.48 -59.98 4.12
CA GLY A 510 28.49 -59.36 5.45
C GLY A 510 29.18 -60.20 6.52
N THR A 511 29.78 -59.51 7.49
CA THR A 511 30.33 -60.10 8.71
C THR A 511 29.54 -59.58 9.90
N PRO A 512 29.17 -60.42 10.90
CA PRO A 512 28.45 -59.96 12.08
C PRO A 512 29.07 -58.68 12.66
N PRO A 513 28.28 -57.63 12.93
CA PRO A 513 26.81 -57.63 12.99
C PRO A 513 26.08 -57.51 11.65
N GLY A 514 26.75 -57.26 10.53
CA GLY A 514 26.16 -57.13 9.20
C GLY A 514 25.90 -58.48 8.51
N ALA A 515 24.85 -58.53 7.69
CA ALA A 515 24.48 -59.66 6.85
C ALA A 515 23.91 -59.15 5.53
N THR A 516 24.37 -59.69 4.40
CA THR A 516 23.78 -59.43 3.09
C THR A 516 22.87 -60.60 2.72
N VAL A 517 21.64 -60.33 2.32
CA VAL A 517 20.65 -61.35 1.93
C VAL A 517 20.12 -61.08 0.54
N SER A 518 19.61 -62.12 -0.13
CA SER A 518 19.00 -62.00 -1.45
C SER A 518 17.55 -62.45 -1.39
N CYS A 519 16.64 -61.50 -1.59
CA CYS A 519 15.22 -61.72 -1.75
C CYS A 519 14.91 -61.97 -3.23
N VAL A 520 13.98 -62.88 -3.50
CA VAL A 520 13.77 -63.44 -4.83
C VAL A 520 12.30 -63.60 -5.11
N THR A 521 11.91 -63.27 -6.34
CA THR A 521 10.54 -63.47 -6.87
C THR A 521 10.47 -64.78 -7.64
N ALA A 522 10.24 -65.87 -6.90
CA ALA A 522 10.10 -67.21 -7.45
C ALA A 522 8.68 -67.76 -7.19
N PRO A 523 8.31 -68.90 -7.78
CA PRO A 523 7.15 -69.65 -7.29
C PRO A 523 7.26 -69.85 -5.77
N GLY A 524 6.13 -69.74 -5.08
CA GLY A 524 6.09 -69.89 -3.62
C GLY A 524 6.74 -71.19 -3.15
N ALA A 525 7.22 -71.20 -1.91
CA ALA A 525 7.90 -72.33 -1.33
C ALA A 525 7.08 -73.64 -1.43
N ILE A 526 7.73 -74.69 -1.89
CA ILE A 526 7.13 -76.01 -2.15
C ILE A 526 7.44 -76.92 -0.96
N ASP A 527 6.42 -77.57 -0.38
CA ASP A 527 6.64 -78.58 0.66
C ASP A 527 7.15 -79.89 0.02
N ALA A 528 8.46 -80.12 0.11
CA ALA A 528 9.12 -81.27 -0.48
C ALA A 528 9.17 -82.48 0.47
N THR A 529 9.17 -82.25 1.79
CA THR A 529 9.49 -83.22 2.85
C THR A 529 10.92 -83.80 2.79
N PHE A 530 11.54 -83.97 3.97
CA PHE A 530 12.87 -84.58 4.07
C PHE A 530 12.96 -86.00 3.50
N PRO A 531 11.99 -86.91 3.71
CA PRO A 531 12.03 -88.23 3.09
C PRO A 531 12.07 -88.19 1.55
N ALA A 532 11.41 -87.22 0.91
CA ALA A 532 11.48 -87.09 -0.54
C ALA A 532 12.83 -86.52 -1.00
N LEU A 533 13.37 -85.51 -0.31
CA LEU A 533 14.70 -84.95 -0.59
C LEU A 533 15.80 -86.02 -0.44
N ALA A 534 15.69 -86.88 0.57
CA ALA A 534 16.62 -88.00 0.79
C ALA A 534 16.67 -88.99 -0.40
N THR A 535 15.62 -89.07 -1.24
CA THR A 535 15.67 -89.90 -2.45
C THR A 535 16.61 -89.36 -3.54
N PHE A 536 16.88 -88.05 -3.52
CA PHE A 536 17.80 -87.38 -4.44
C PHE A 536 19.23 -87.28 -3.90
N HIS A 537 19.37 -87.18 -2.56
CA HIS A 537 20.64 -87.30 -1.86
C HIS A 537 20.42 -87.76 -0.40
N ALA A 538 20.80 -89.00 -0.09
CA ALA A 538 20.41 -89.69 1.15
C ALA A 538 20.71 -88.95 2.48
N PRO A 539 21.84 -88.24 2.64
CA PRO A 539 22.12 -87.48 3.86
C PRO A 539 21.16 -86.31 4.15
N CYS A 540 20.34 -85.86 3.19
CA CYS A 540 19.31 -84.84 3.43
C CYS A 540 17.99 -85.47 3.91
N ASP A 541 17.99 -86.02 5.12
CA ASP A 541 16.88 -86.77 5.73
C ASP A 541 16.21 -86.04 6.92
N GLY A 542 16.67 -84.84 7.26
CA GLY A 542 16.17 -84.05 8.39
C GLY A 542 16.72 -84.51 9.75
N PHE A 543 17.59 -85.51 9.78
CA PHE A 543 18.27 -85.99 10.98
C PHE A 543 19.79 -85.87 10.83
N THR A 544 20.34 -86.45 9.77
CA THR A 544 21.75 -86.39 9.36
C THR A 544 22.11 -84.97 8.92
N GLN A 545 21.30 -84.37 8.05
CA GLN A 545 21.41 -82.97 7.68
C GLN A 545 20.03 -82.35 7.48
N ARG A 546 19.84 -81.17 8.07
CA ARG A 546 18.61 -80.37 7.94
C ARG A 546 18.75 -79.21 6.95
N ALA A 547 19.94 -78.63 6.89
CA ALA A 547 20.38 -77.67 5.89
C ALA A 547 21.91 -77.82 5.77
N GLY A 548 22.46 -77.62 4.58
CA GLY A 548 23.86 -77.87 4.30
C GLY A 548 24.11 -78.35 2.88
N PRO A 549 25.34 -78.76 2.54
CA PRO A 549 25.73 -79.11 1.18
C PRO A 549 24.99 -80.33 0.61
N ASP A 550 24.69 -81.34 1.43
CA ASP A 550 23.94 -82.52 0.98
C ASP A 550 22.48 -82.16 0.68
N CYS A 551 21.89 -81.28 1.48
CA CYS A 551 20.56 -80.74 1.23
C CYS A 551 20.53 -79.79 0.03
N ASN A 552 21.54 -78.96 -0.19
CA ASN A 552 21.64 -78.15 -1.40
C ASN A 552 21.64 -79.03 -2.66
N ALA A 553 22.39 -80.13 -2.67
CA ALA A 553 22.39 -81.09 -3.76
C ALA A 553 21.05 -81.82 -3.93
N ALA A 554 20.42 -82.26 -2.83
CA ALA A 554 19.10 -82.87 -2.86
C ALA A 554 18.04 -81.92 -3.46
N ILE A 555 18.04 -80.67 -3.02
CA ILE A 555 17.07 -79.64 -3.44
C ILE A 555 17.27 -79.26 -4.90
N SER A 556 18.52 -79.04 -5.31
CA SER A 556 18.86 -78.75 -6.71
C SER A 556 18.32 -79.84 -7.64
N ARG A 557 18.56 -81.11 -7.31
CA ARG A 557 18.06 -82.27 -8.08
C ARG A 557 16.54 -82.43 -8.01
N PHE A 558 15.93 -82.18 -6.85
CA PHE A 558 14.48 -82.21 -6.67
C PHE A 558 13.78 -81.16 -7.55
N CYS A 559 14.31 -79.94 -7.60
CA CYS A 559 13.78 -78.86 -8.43
C CYS A 559 14.04 -79.13 -9.92
N ALA A 560 15.23 -79.62 -10.28
CA ALA A 560 15.54 -80.03 -11.65
C ALA A 560 14.59 -81.13 -12.17
N SER A 561 14.21 -82.09 -11.32
CA SER A 561 13.22 -83.13 -11.69
C SER A 561 11.83 -82.60 -12.02
N ARG A 562 11.55 -81.34 -11.66
CA ARG A 562 10.28 -80.63 -11.91
C ARG A 562 10.39 -79.57 -13.00
N GLY A 563 11.51 -79.50 -13.71
CA GLY A 563 11.73 -78.57 -14.83
C GLY A 563 12.25 -77.19 -14.43
N TYR A 564 12.66 -77.00 -13.17
CA TYR A 564 13.34 -75.79 -12.71
C TYR A 564 14.86 -75.88 -12.95
N VAL A 565 15.56 -74.75 -12.93
CA VAL A 565 17.03 -74.73 -13.10
C VAL A 565 17.72 -75.31 -11.87
N SER A 566 17.27 -74.91 -10.68
CA SER A 566 17.73 -75.43 -9.40
C SER A 566 16.76 -74.98 -8.29
N GLY A 567 17.19 -75.06 -7.03
CA GLY A 567 16.47 -74.49 -5.91
C GLY A 567 17.34 -74.36 -4.66
N PHE A 568 16.81 -73.62 -3.68
CA PHE A 568 17.46 -73.36 -2.40
C PHE A 568 16.52 -73.66 -1.22
N GLY A 569 17.11 -73.83 -0.04
CA GLY A 569 16.40 -74.10 1.20
C GLY A 569 17.08 -75.20 2.05
N PRO A 570 16.35 -75.83 2.98
CA PRO A 570 14.97 -75.52 3.34
C PRO A 570 14.84 -74.08 3.87
N VAL A 571 13.82 -73.36 3.40
CA VAL A 571 13.49 -71.99 3.80
C VAL A 571 12.55 -71.97 5.00
N GLU A 572 11.76 -73.02 5.20
CA GLU A 572 11.03 -73.31 6.42
C GLU A 572 11.10 -74.83 6.63
N ASN A 573 11.14 -75.29 7.88
CA ASN A 573 11.20 -76.74 8.12
C ASN A 573 10.63 -77.12 9.48
N SER A 574 9.93 -78.26 9.51
CA SER A 574 9.47 -78.93 10.73
C SER A 574 9.26 -80.39 10.37
N TYR A 575 10.11 -81.28 10.90
CA TYR A 575 10.14 -82.68 10.47
C TYR A 575 8.72 -83.30 10.51
N PRO A 576 8.25 -83.93 9.41
CA PRO A 576 8.99 -84.30 8.19
C PRO A 576 9.00 -83.24 7.07
N SER A 577 8.30 -82.11 7.22
CA SER A 577 8.19 -81.06 6.19
C SER A 577 9.48 -80.26 6.03
N ALA A 578 9.78 -79.96 4.78
CA ALA A 578 10.93 -79.16 4.35
C ALA A 578 10.48 -78.32 3.15
N TRP A 579 10.39 -77.01 3.34
CA TRP A 579 9.91 -76.07 2.33
C TRP A 579 11.11 -75.57 1.54
N VAL A 580 11.04 -75.67 0.22
CA VAL A 580 12.14 -75.34 -0.68
C VAL A 580 11.65 -74.43 -1.79
N VAL A 581 12.52 -73.58 -2.31
CA VAL A 581 12.17 -72.67 -3.40
C VAL A 581 12.88 -73.14 -4.66
N CYS A 582 12.10 -73.45 -5.70
CA CYS A 582 12.64 -73.82 -6.99
C CYS A 582 12.65 -72.60 -7.91
N VAL A 583 13.80 -72.34 -8.54
CA VAL A 583 14.00 -71.14 -9.39
C VAL A 583 13.84 -71.50 -10.88
N PRO A 584 12.98 -70.80 -11.63
CA PRO A 584 12.74 -71.07 -13.04
C PRO A 584 13.90 -70.58 -13.91
N SER A 585 13.98 -71.09 -15.15
CA SER A 585 14.99 -70.66 -16.13
C SER A 585 14.80 -69.23 -16.64
N SER A 586 13.66 -68.60 -16.35
CA SER A 586 13.44 -67.18 -16.63
C SER A 586 14.15 -66.25 -15.64
N LEU A 587 14.59 -66.79 -14.49
CA LEU A 587 15.16 -66.02 -13.39
C LEU A 587 16.60 -66.42 -13.08
N ALA A 588 16.98 -67.66 -13.37
CA ALA A 588 18.24 -68.22 -12.94
C ALA A 588 18.97 -68.98 -14.04
N THR A 589 20.29 -68.87 -14.04
CA THR A 589 21.21 -69.61 -14.90
C THR A 589 22.08 -70.53 -14.05
N TYR A 590 22.18 -71.79 -14.46
CA TYR A 590 23.11 -72.75 -13.87
C TYR A 590 24.51 -72.50 -14.44
N VAL A 591 25.47 -72.18 -13.57
CA VAL A 591 26.84 -71.85 -13.96
C VAL A 591 27.80 -72.85 -13.33
N TRP A 592 28.65 -73.43 -14.18
CA TRP A 592 29.75 -74.26 -13.71
C TRP A 592 30.93 -73.36 -13.30
N SER A 593 31.51 -73.63 -12.13
CA SER A 593 32.73 -72.98 -11.63
C SER A 593 33.64 -74.00 -10.92
N ASP A 594 34.82 -73.56 -10.50
CA ASP A 594 35.73 -74.28 -9.62
C ASP A 594 36.10 -73.43 -8.40
N TYR A 595 36.62 -74.08 -7.34
CA TYR A 595 37.02 -73.37 -6.12
C TYR A 595 38.25 -72.49 -6.36
N THR A 596 39.11 -72.85 -7.32
CA THR A 596 40.21 -71.99 -7.75
C THR A 596 39.69 -70.61 -8.19
N THR A 597 38.63 -70.58 -9.00
CA THR A 597 37.98 -69.36 -9.47
C THR A 597 37.25 -68.63 -8.34
N LEU A 598 36.50 -69.35 -7.50
CA LEU A 598 35.76 -68.74 -6.38
C LEU A 598 36.69 -68.13 -5.32
N SER A 599 37.88 -68.72 -5.11
CA SER A 599 38.88 -68.21 -4.17
C SER A 599 39.43 -66.82 -4.53
N ALA A 600 39.26 -66.39 -5.79
CA ALA A 600 39.61 -65.04 -6.22
C ALA A 600 38.66 -63.97 -5.65
N TYR A 601 37.44 -64.36 -5.27
CA TYR A 601 36.42 -63.45 -4.71
C TYR A 601 36.39 -63.51 -3.17
N ASP A 602 36.54 -64.69 -2.57
CA ASP A 602 36.89 -64.85 -1.15
C ASP A 602 37.87 -66.00 -1.00
N TRP A 603 39.09 -65.69 -0.52
CA TRP A 603 40.19 -66.66 -0.44
C TRP A 603 39.89 -67.89 0.41
N ARG A 604 38.90 -67.82 1.31
CA ARG A 604 38.48 -68.97 2.13
C ARG A 604 37.67 -69.98 1.32
N CYS A 605 37.05 -69.58 0.22
CA CYS A 605 36.32 -70.50 -0.68
C CYS A 605 37.27 -71.16 -1.69
N ASP A 606 38.25 -71.92 -1.20
CA ASP A 606 39.30 -72.57 -1.98
C ASP A 606 39.13 -74.10 -2.07
N GLY A 607 38.02 -74.64 -1.53
CA GLY A 607 37.75 -76.07 -1.53
C GLY A 607 38.57 -76.88 -0.51
N THR A 608 39.39 -76.23 0.31
CA THR A 608 40.16 -76.84 1.41
C THR A 608 39.85 -76.18 2.75
N THR A 609 39.84 -74.86 2.80
CA THR A 609 39.45 -74.01 3.92
C THR A 609 37.94 -74.05 4.11
N GLU A 610 37.18 -73.76 3.06
CA GLU A 610 35.72 -73.81 3.05
C GLU A 610 35.24 -74.34 1.69
N ARG A 611 34.28 -75.27 1.73
CA ARG A 611 33.56 -75.79 0.55
C ARG A 611 32.11 -75.31 0.50
N TRP A 612 31.58 -74.91 1.66
CA TRP A 612 30.22 -74.47 1.86
C TRP A 612 30.17 -73.69 3.17
N GLY A 613 29.43 -72.58 3.18
CA GLY A 613 29.33 -71.68 4.30
C GLY A 613 29.29 -70.22 3.85
N THR A 614 29.48 -69.30 4.79
CA THR A 614 29.36 -67.86 4.53
C THR A 614 30.41 -67.33 3.56
N ALA A 615 31.64 -67.84 3.57
CA ALA A 615 32.68 -67.35 2.67
C ALA A 615 32.43 -67.81 1.24
N CYS A 616 31.99 -69.07 1.06
CA CYS A 616 31.62 -69.54 -0.26
C CYS A 616 30.34 -68.89 -0.79
N ASN A 617 29.33 -68.66 0.05
CA ASN A 617 28.15 -67.90 -0.36
C ASN A 617 28.53 -66.49 -0.86
N ALA A 618 29.44 -65.81 -0.15
CA ALA A 618 29.94 -64.50 -0.55
C ALA A 618 30.74 -64.52 -1.85
N ALA A 619 31.65 -65.49 -2.00
CA ALA A 619 32.39 -65.67 -3.25
C ALA A 619 31.46 -65.91 -4.44
N ILE A 620 30.42 -66.74 -4.27
CA ILE A 620 29.47 -67.07 -5.33
C ILE A 620 28.62 -65.86 -5.71
N HIS A 621 28.14 -65.10 -4.72
CA HIS A 621 27.41 -63.86 -4.98
C HIS A 621 28.25 -62.88 -5.80
N LEU A 622 29.49 -62.63 -5.39
CA LEU A 622 30.40 -61.73 -6.10
C LEU A 622 30.78 -62.26 -7.50
N TYR A 623 30.97 -63.57 -7.64
CA TYR A 623 31.22 -64.21 -8.92
C TYR A 623 30.05 -64.03 -9.90
N CYS A 624 28.81 -64.28 -9.44
CA CYS A 624 27.62 -64.07 -10.26
C CYS A 624 27.44 -62.59 -10.63
N ARG A 625 27.73 -61.66 -9.71
CA ARG A 625 27.74 -60.22 -10.01
C ARG A 625 28.78 -59.84 -11.06
N ALA A 626 29.96 -60.46 -11.02
CA ALA A 626 30.99 -60.24 -12.04
C ALA A 626 30.59 -60.77 -13.43
N LEU A 627 29.65 -61.73 -13.50
CA LEU A 627 29.06 -62.22 -14.73
C LEU A 627 27.86 -61.38 -15.22
N GLY A 628 27.45 -60.35 -14.48
CA GLY A 628 26.33 -59.46 -14.82
C GLY A 628 24.99 -59.87 -14.23
N HIS A 629 24.95 -60.87 -13.35
CA HIS A 629 23.75 -61.28 -12.62
C HIS A 629 23.57 -60.45 -11.33
N ALA A 630 22.37 -60.44 -10.75
CA ALA A 630 22.08 -59.68 -9.53
C ALA A 630 22.65 -60.35 -8.27
N SER A 631 22.54 -61.67 -8.17
CA SER A 631 23.08 -62.46 -7.05
C SER A 631 23.29 -63.92 -7.46
N GLY A 632 23.74 -64.75 -6.52
CA GLY A 632 23.89 -66.19 -6.75
C GLY A 632 23.93 -67.00 -5.46
N PHE A 633 23.56 -68.28 -5.56
CA PHE A 633 23.64 -69.26 -4.46
C PHE A 633 24.33 -70.54 -4.89
N GLY A 634 24.86 -71.25 -3.89
CA GLY A 634 25.52 -72.53 -4.06
C GLY A 634 26.58 -72.77 -2.98
N PRO A 635 27.48 -73.73 -3.18
CA PRO A 635 27.46 -74.71 -4.26
C PRO A 635 26.22 -75.60 -4.18
N THR A 636 25.59 -75.86 -5.32
CA THR A 636 24.44 -76.76 -5.44
C THR A 636 24.87 -78.19 -5.74
N GLU A 637 25.99 -78.37 -6.44
CA GLU A 637 26.75 -79.62 -6.50
C GLU A 637 28.24 -79.30 -6.33
N ASN A 638 29.00 -80.19 -5.70
CA ASN A 638 30.45 -80.06 -5.66
C ASN A 638 31.16 -81.42 -5.67
N SER A 639 32.31 -81.50 -6.33
CA SER A 639 33.15 -82.70 -6.37
C SER A 639 34.58 -82.36 -6.81
N GLY A 640 35.59 -82.77 -6.04
CA GLY A 640 36.97 -82.37 -6.31
C GLY A 640 37.13 -80.85 -6.24
N ASP A 641 37.64 -80.23 -7.31
CA ASP A 641 37.74 -78.76 -7.45
C ASP A 641 36.48 -78.11 -8.02
N ARG A 642 35.51 -78.90 -8.51
CA ARG A 642 34.27 -78.38 -9.11
C ARG A 642 33.29 -77.88 -8.05
N ALA A 643 32.71 -76.71 -8.30
CA ALA A 643 31.64 -76.09 -7.53
C ALA A 643 30.58 -75.51 -8.47
N ASP A 644 29.42 -76.15 -8.54
CA ASP A 644 28.32 -75.69 -9.38
C ASP A 644 27.46 -74.67 -8.64
N VAL A 645 27.17 -73.55 -9.31
CA VAL A 645 26.49 -72.39 -8.72
C VAL A 645 25.31 -71.97 -9.57
N VAL A 646 24.39 -71.22 -8.97
CA VAL A 646 23.21 -70.70 -9.65
C VAL A 646 23.23 -69.19 -9.53
N CYS A 647 23.31 -68.51 -10.67
CA CYS A 647 23.26 -67.06 -10.73
C CYS A 647 21.85 -66.60 -11.12
N LEU A 648 21.36 -65.54 -10.48
CA LEU A 648 20.01 -65.02 -10.72
C LEU A 648 20.05 -63.66 -11.41
N ASP A 649 19.21 -63.50 -12.42
CA ASP A 649 19.03 -62.25 -13.16
C ASP A 649 18.25 -61.23 -12.32
N GLY A 650 18.60 -59.95 -12.50
CA GLY A 650 18.07 -58.81 -11.75
C GLY A 650 16.62 -58.49 -12.06
#